data_AF-A0A0D9VUP4-F1
#
_entry.id   AF-A0A0D9VUP4-F1
#
_cell.length_a   1.000
_cell.length_b   1.000
_cell.length_c   1.000
_cell.angle_alpha   90.00
_cell.angle_beta   90.00
_cell.angle_gamma   90.00
#
_symmetry.space_group_name_H-M   'P 1'
#
loop_
_entity.id
_entity.type
_entity.pdbx_description
1 polymer ?
#
loop_
_entity_poly.entity_id
_entity_poly.type
_entity_poly.pdbx_seq_one_letter_code
_entity_poly.pdbx_strand_id
1 'polypeptide(L)'
;MSREAFALQLFFLLLVHGTLADQAARVLEFSRSRMNFQYDQYTTEHASQRVNHQLYMRSQVGLKEADKVSELPGQPGRADFDQYAGYVTVSATSGKALFYYFVEAAEDPSTKPLVLWLNGGPGCSSLGDGAMLEIGPFFVNSDNKTLTDDCSCMAVANMLFLESLIGVGFSYSNTTSDYNNTGDRSTAADAYTFLTNWLERFPEYKGRDFFITGESYGGHYIPQLANAILTNNNIMNTTSINLKGVAIGNAYLDDSTNTRATIDYYLTHALISKETHLAVQQNCSFNGTYMAQCRNALAAAETEKGIIDLYNIYAPLCWNASNPRQLNGLATNVDPCSRYYIESYLNRPEVQKALHANTTGLEQPWSDCSNIITPENWKDAPMSMLPSIQGLISSGVSTWLYSGDIDAVCPVTSTLYSLDILELPINSSWRPWYSDDNEVGGYVVGYKGLVFATVREAGHMVPTYQPQRALTLLTNGNLAQDTKQSMHTLPIKMKRGLLIFWSLFCLCVANTSARNKANFPLEFDQLKISSKYGSEKEDDLREKDRVRSMPGQMEEVEFNQYAGYVTVDAKAGRALFYYFVEAPHDPFKKPLVLWLNGGPGCSSFGAGAMLELGPFSVRSDNKTLYKKQHAWNTVANMLFVEVPAGVGYSYSNTTSDYYNIGDKKTTDDAYTFLINWLKKFPEYQDRDFFIIGESYAGHYIPELANLIVSNNRAINSTNIKLKGVAIGNADLHDNVTLRASFDYYWRHAMISDRVYRAIQASCGFNDTYTNDCQNAMNLAIEEKGNVDDYNIYAPQCHDASNPSGSSDSVLYGDPCTNHYVSSYLNNPEVQRALHANNTGLNYTWMDCSGDMDAVCSVTSTQYALDILGLPVETSWRPWHVDNEVAGYVVGYRGLVFATVRGAGHMVPYYQPRRALALLSSFLEGKLPPE
;
A
#
# COMPACT_ATOMS: atom_id res chain seq x y z
N MET A 1 -9.78 25.50 -48.20
CA MET A 1 -8.93 25.68 -46.99
C MET A 1 -7.63 26.33 -47.43
N SER A 2 -7.28 27.48 -46.85
CA SER A 2 -6.01 28.16 -47.15
C SER A 2 -4.83 27.34 -46.64
N ARG A 3 -3.65 27.51 -47.26
CA ARG A 3 -2.39 26.87 -46.83
C ARG A 3 -2.07 27.11 -45.35
N GLU A 4 -2.53 28.22 -44.80
CA GLU A 4 -2.37 28.60 -43.38
C GLU A 4 -3.23 27.72 -42.45
N ALA A 5 -4.44 27.33 -42.85
CA ALA A 5 -5.29 26.44 -42.05
C ALA A 5 -4.77 24.99 -42.00
N PHE A 6 -4.09 24.54 -43.06
CA PHE A 6 -3.46 23.21 -43.10
C PHE A 6 -2.16 23.18 -42.27
N ALA A 7 -1.39 24.26 -42.30
CA ALA A 7 -0.20 24.43 -41.46
C ALA A 7 -0.57 24.50 -39.97
N LEU A 8 -1.64 25.22 -39.60
CA LEU A 8 -2.12 25.27 -38.21
C LEU A 8 -2.61 23.90 -37.71
N GLN A 9 -3.33 23.14 -38.55
CA GLN A 9 -3.75 21.78 -38.20
C GLN A 9 -2.57 20.81 -38.07
N LEU A 10 -1.55 20.90 -38.93
CA LEU A 10 -0.32 20.12 -38.76
C LEU A 10 0.44 20.52 -37.48
N PHE A 11 0.46 21.82 -37.15
CA PHE A 11 1.13 22.31 -35.94
C PHE A 11 0.42 21.86 -34.67
N PHE A 12 -0.92 21.85 -34.65
CA PHE A 12 -1.71 21.28 -33.56
C PHE A 12 -1.59 19.77 -33.46
N LEU A 13 -1.56 19.04 -34.59
CA LEU A 13 -1.30 17.59 -34.60
C LEU A 13 0.11 17.26 -34.10
N LEU A 14 1.11 18.09 -34.43
CA LEU A 14 2.50 17.95 -33.94
C LEU A 14 2.65 18.34 -32.46
N LEU A 15 1.86 19.29 -31.94
CA LEU A 15 1.84 19.65 -30.51
C LEU A 15 1.14 18.58 -29.66
N VAL A 16 0.05 17.99 -30.15
CA VAL A 16 -0.67 16.90 -29.46
C VAL A 16 0.12 15.58 -29.51
N HIS A 17 0.75 15.25 -30.64
CA HIS A 17 1.67 14.11 -30.69
C HIS A 17 2.98 14.38 -29.95
N GLY A 18 3.46 15.63 -29.94
CA GLY A 18 4.68 16.02 -29.23
C GLY A 18 4.55 15.94 -27.71
N THR A 19 3.37 16.27 -27.15
CA THR A 19 3.11 16.19 -25.70
C THR A 19 2.88 14.76 -25.22
N LEU A 20 2.14 13.94 -25.99
CA LEU A 20 1.97 12.51 -25.70
C LEU A 20 3.27 11.70 -25.91
N ALA A 21 4.06 12.05 -26.94
CA ALA A 21 5.36 11.45 -27.19
C ALA A 21 6.43 11.91 -26.19
N ASP A 22 6.39 13.15 -25.68
CA ASP A 22 7.31 13.64 -24.64
C ASP A 22 7.01 12.95 -23.28
N GLN A 23 5.75 12.69 -22.94
CA GLN A 23 5.42 11.92 -21.74
C GLN A 23 5.77 10.43 -21.84
N ALA A 24 5.48 9.78 -22.98
CA ALA A 24 5.92 8.41 -23.23
C ALA A 24 7.45 8.31 -23.34
N ALA A 25 8.11 9.30 -23.96
CA ALA A 25 9.55 9.39 -24.03
C ALA A 25 10.19 9.64 -22.66
N ARG A 26 9.54 10.36 -21.73
CA ARG A 26 10.01 10.55 -20.35
C ARG A 26 9.78 9.34 -19.44
N VAL A 27 8.71 8.56 -19.66
CA VAL A 27 8.55 7.24 -19.04
C VAL A 27 9.56 6.23 -19.62
N LEU A 28 9.88 6.32 -20.92
CA LEU A 28 10.98 5.61 -21.56
C LEU A 28 12.36 6.13 -21.12
N GLU A 29 12.51 7.41 -20.82
CA GLU A 29 13.72 8.03 -20.27
C GLU A 29 13.90 7.61 -18.82
N PHE A 30 12.82 7.42 -18.07
CA PHE A 30 12.79 6.78 -16.76
C PHE A 30 13.11 5.27 -16.82
N SER A 31 12.69 4.55 -17.87
CA SER A 31 13.17 3.18 -18.13
C SER A 31 14.61 3.13 -18.67
N ARG A 32 15.11 4.19 -19.32
CA ARG A 32 16.48 4.30 -19.87
C ARG A 32 17.47 4.91 -18.88
N SER A 33 17.02 5.69 -17.90
CA SER A 33 17.86 6.28 -16.84
C SER A 33 18.34 5.23 -15.85
N ARG A 34 17.67 4.07 -15.80
CA ARG A 34 18.23 2.84 -15.21
C ARG A 34 19.50 2.34 -15.91
N MET A 35 19.72 2.67 -17.19
CA MET A 35 20.82 2.10 -18.01
C MET A 35 22.01 3.04 -18.24
N ASN A 36 21.95 4.31 -17.86
CA ASN A 36 23.08 5.24 -18.02
C ASN A 36 23.79 5.47 -16.69
N PHE A 37 24.44 4.43 -16.16
CA PHE A 37 25.48 4.58 -15.16
C PHE A 37 26.79 4.07 -15.78
N GLN A 38 27.67 5.00 -16.17
CA GLN A 38 29.08 4.66 -16.35
C GLN A 38 29.67 4.48 -14.96
N TYR A 39 29.71 3.23 -14.51
CA TYR A 39 30.44 2.86 -13.30
C TYR A 39 31.93 2.94 -13.61
N ASP A 40 32.64 3.89 -12.98
CA ASP A 40 34.09 3.83 -12.92
C ASP A 40 34.47 2.50 -12.24
N GLN A 41 35.39 1.74 -12.85
CA GLN A 41 35.84 0.44 -12.36
C GLN A 41 36.33 0.57 -10.90
N TYR A 42 35.46 0.29 -9.92
CA TYR A 42 35.89 0.15 -8.54
C TYR A 42 36.72 -1.13 -8.41
N THR A 43 37.96 -0.94 -7.98
CA THR A 43 38.93 -2.01 -7.74
C THR A 43 38.44 -2.92 -6.62
N THR A 44 38.64 -4.22 -6.82
CA THR A 44 38.37 -5.34 -5.91
C THR A 44 39.16 -5.31 -4.58
N GLU A 45 39.75 -4.17 -4.20
CA GLU A 45 40.61 -4.05 -3.02
C GLU A 45 39.85 -4.17 -1.69
N HIS A 46 38.54 -3.97 -1.67
CA HIS A 46 37.72 -4.14 -0.46
C HIS A 46 37.26 -5.58 -0.20
N ALA A 47 37.31 -6.47 -1.20
CA ALA A 47 36.81 -7.85 -1.08
C ALA A 47 37.81 -8.82 -0.39
N SER A 48 39.03 -8.39 -0.08
CA SER A 48 40.09 -9.29 0.41
C SER A 48 41.01 -8.67 1.46
N GLN A 49 40.47 -7.97 2.46
CA GLN A 49 41.31 -7.50 3.56
C GLN A 49 41.30 -8.52 4.70
N ARG A 50 42.43 -9.24 4.81
CA ARG A 50 42.77 -10.02 6.00
C ARG A 50 42.53 -9.15 7.23
N VAL A 51 41.70 -9.64 8.16
CA VAL A 51 41.66 -9.10 9.52
C VAL A 51 43.03 -9.39 10.13
N ASN A 52 44.01 -8.51 9.91
CA ASN A 52 45.35 -8.62 10.47
C ASN A 52 45.35 -8.10 11.91
N HIS A 53 44.31 -8.46 12.66
CA HIS A 53 44.19 -8.22 14.08
C HIS A 53 44.50 -9.54 14.78
N GLN A 54 45.41 -9.51 15.74
CA GLN A 54 45.75 -10.68 16.54
C GLN A 54 44.48 -11.09 17.30
N LEU A 55 43.81 -12.15 16.84
CA LEU A 55 42.50 -12.57 17.36
C LEU A 55 42.56 -12.69 18.88
N TYR A 56 41.79 -11.87 19.59
CA TYR A 56 41.73 -11.94 21.04
C TYR A 56 40.93 -13.18 21.45
N MET A 57 41.60 -14.16 22.05
CA MET A 57 40.95 -15.33 22.64
C MET A 57 41.24 -15.39 24.13
N ARG A 58 40.18 -15.51 24.93
CA ARG A 58 40.26 -15.77 26.39
C ARG A 58 39.52 -17.06 26.71
N SER A 59 39.94 -17.77 27.76
CA SER A 59 39.17 -18.90 28.27
C SER A 59 37.73 -18.48 28.61
N GLN A 60 36.76 -19.21 28.06
CA GLN A 60 35.33 -19.01 28.28
C GLN A 60 34.70 -20.09 29.19
N VAL A 61 35.53 -20.97 29.76
CA VAL A 61 35.08 -22.14 30.52
C VAL A 61 34.28 -21.69 31.75
N GLY A 62 33.04 -22.17 31.86
CA GLY A 62 32.14 -21.89 32.98
C GLY A 62 31.39 -20.56 32.92
N LEU A 63 31.58 -19.75 31.86
CA LEU A 63 30.88 -18.46 31.73
C LEU A 63 29.46 -18.58 31.16
N LYS A 64 29.14 -19.66 30.43
CA LYS A 64 27.78 -19.91 29.90
C LYS A 64 26.71 -19.83 31.00
N GLU A 65 26.88 -20.59 32.09
CA GLU A 65 25.89 -20.63 33.17
C GLU A 65 25.75 -19.30 33.91
N ALA A 66 26.80 -18.45 33.88
CA ALA A 66 26.73 -17.12 34.48
C ALA A 66 25.87 -16.15 33.65
N ASP A 67 25.73 -16.40 32.34
CA ASP A 67 24.90 -15.61 31.44
C ASP A 67 23.43 -16.09 31.43
N LYS A 68 23.10 -17.19 32.09
CA LYS A 68 21.73 -17.76 32.05
C LYS A 68 20.72 -16.79 32.64
N VAL A 69 19.67 -16.49 31.88
CA VAL A 69 18.54 -15.66 32.31
C VAL A 69 17.44 -16.60 32.81
N SER A 70 17.06 -16.47 34.07
CA SER A 70 16.03 -17.35 34.65
C SER A 70 14.62 -16.93 34.23
N GLU A 71 14.35 -15.64 34.26
CA GLU A 71 13.06 -15.03 33.92
C GLU A 71 13.29 -13.52 33.72
N LEU A 72 12.63 -12.93 32.73
CA LEU A 72 12.60 -11.48 32.55
C LEU A 72 11.47 -10.85 33.39
N PRO A 73 11.67 -9.69 34.04
CA PRO A 73 10.62 -9.04 34.82
C PRO A 73 9.36 -8.76 33.98
N GLY A 74 8.23 -9.37 34.35
CA GLY A 74 6.97 -9.19 33.61
C GLY A 74 6.73 -10.20 32.48
N GLN A 75 7.62 -11.18 32.32
CA GLN A 75 7.43 -12.34 31.45
C GLN A 75 6.18 -13.16 31.85
N PRO A 76 5.37 -13.63 30.88
CA PRO A 76 4.22 -14.47 31.17
C PRO A 76 4.67 -15.90 31.48
N GLY A 77 4.72 -16.25 32.76
CA GLY A 77 5.11 -17.60 33.19
C GLY A 77 6.57 -17.96 32.87
N ARG A 78 6.91 -19.23 33.07
CA ARG A 78 8.27 -19.72 32.80
C ARG A 78 8.40 -20.05 31.31
N ALA A 79 9.47 -19.54 30.69
CA ALA A 79 9.82 -19.89 29.31
C ALA A 79 10.14 -21.38 29.21
N ASP A 80 9.63 -22.03 28.16
CA ASP A 80 9.90 -23.43 27.84
C ASP A 80 11.23 -23.64 27.08
N PHE A 81 12.02 -22.57 26.94
CA PHE A 81 13.34 -22.56 26.32
C PHE A 81 14.38 -21.92 27.26
N ASP A 82 15.65 -22.22 27.02
CA ASP A 82 16.75 -21.56 27.70
C ASP A 82 17.10 -20.22 27.02
N GLN A 83 17.37 -19.20 27.84
CA GLN A 83 17.78 -17.87 27.40
C GLN A 83 19.02 -17.42 28.17
N TYR A 84 19.89 -16.68 27.50
CA TYR A 84 21.19 -16.23 28.00
C TYR A 84 21.43 -14.79 27.58
N ALA A 85 22.03 -13.99 28.46
CA ALA A 85 22.38 -12.61 28.18
C ALA A 85 23.67 -12.26 28.91
N GLY A 86 24.50 -11.42 28.29
CA GLY A 86 25.73 -10.99 28.93
C GLY A 86 26.74 -10.44 27.95
N TYR A 87 28.00 -10.44 28.38
CA TYR A 87 29.09 -9.77 27.66
C TYR A 87 30.14 -10.76 27.16
N VAL A 88 30.60 -10.53 25.94
CA VAL A 88 31.81 -11.17 25.39
C VAL A 88 32.84 -10.09 25.11
N THR A 89 33.98 -10.18 25.80
CA THR A 89 35.11 -9.26 25.60
C THR A 89 35.77 -9.54 24.25
N VAL A 90 35.85 -8.51 23.41
CA VAL A 90 36.50 -8.57 22.09
C VAL A 90 37.89 -7.90 22.09
N SER A 91 38.19 -7.08 23.09
CA SER A 91 39.54 -6.53 23.34
C SER A 91 39.81 -6.35 24.83
N ALA A 92 40.78 -7.09 25.37
CA ALA A 92 41.20 -6.92 26.76
C ALA A 92 41.93 -5.59 27.03
N THR A 93 42.67 -5.07 26.05
CA THR A 93 43.50 -3.88 26.22
C THR A 93 42.64 -2.63 26.38
N SER A 94 41.52 -2.55 25.66
CA SER A 94 40.56 -1.46 25.79
C SER A 94 39.33 -1.79 26.65
N GLY A 95 39.26 -3.02 27.20
CA GLY A 95 38.09 -3.48 27.95
C GLY A 95 36.81 -3.52 27.10
N LYS A 96 36.96 -3.65 25.77
CA LYS A 96 35.86 -3.64 24.81
C LYS A 96 35.05 -4.92 24.92
N ALA A 97 33.74 -4.81 25.12
CA ALA A 97 32.84 -5.95 25.22
C ALA A 97 31.51 -5.67 24.50
N LEU A 98 31.03 -6.66 23.76
CA LEU A 98 29.71 -6.60 23.12
C LEU A 98 28.70 -7.38 23.97
N PHE A 99 27.52 -6.80 24.12
CA PHE A 99 26.37 -7.39 24.77
C PHE A 99 25.59 -8.26 23.78
N TYR A 100 25.07 -9.39 24.25
CA TYR A 100 24.22 -10.26 23.47
C TYR A 100 23.03 -10.75 24.29
N TYR A 101 21.96 -11.08 23.57
CA TYR A 101 20.82 -11.86 24.07
C TYR A 101 20.64 -13.07 23.16
N PHE A 102 20.63 -14.26 23.75
CA PHE A 102 20.56 -15.53 23.04
C PHE A 102 19.39 -16.36 23.57
N VAL A 103 18.63 -16.91 22.64
CA VAL A 103 17.44 -17.72 22.92
C VAL A 103 17.57 -19.03 22.16
N GLU A 104 17.51 -20.14 22.89
CA GLU A 104 17.46 -21.47 22.26
C GLU A 104 16.10 -21.69 21.58
N ALA A 105 16.08 -22.51 20.53
CA ALA A 105 14.82 -22.89 19.90
C ALA A 105 13.91 -23.59 20.93
N ALA A 106 12.61 -23.29 20.89
CA ALA A 106 11.63 -23.89 21.82
C ALA A 106 11.50 -25.41 21.62
N GLU A 107 11.73 -25.88 20.40
CA GLU A 107 11.68 -27.30 20.04
C GLU A 107 12.99 -27.78 19.42
N ASP A 108 13.51 -28.88 19.95
CA ASP A 108 14.74 -29.56 19.49
C ASP A 108 15.94 -28.64 19.23
N PRO A 109 16.34 -27.73 20.17
CA PRO A 109 17.39 -26.74 19.96
C PRO A 109 18.73 -27.35 19.54
N SER A 110 18.99 -28.59 19.97
CA SER A 110 20.18 -29.36 19.59
C SER A 110 20.22 -29.77 18.11
N THR A 111 19.16 -29.58 17.32
CA THR A 111 19.11 -29.90 15.88
C THR A 111 18.95 -28.66 14.99
N LYS A 112 18.33 -27.59 15.52
CA LYS A 112 18.05 -26.35 14.81
C LYS A 112 19.33 -25.54 14.50
N PRO A 113 19.35 -24.72 13.43
CA PRO A 113 20.48 -23.86 13.10
C PRO A 113 20.73 -22.78 14.16
N LEU A 114 21.89 -22.15 14.09
CA LEU A 114 22.20 -20.91 14.82
C LEU A 114 22.02 -19.73 13.86
N VAL A 115 21.24 -18.74 14.28
CA VAL A 115 20.94 -17.54 13.49
C VAL A 115 21.36 -16.32 14.30
N LEU A 116 22.28 -15.52 13.73
CA LEU A 116 22.66 -14.22 14.26
C LEU A 116 21.74 -13.15 13.66
N TRP A 117 21.12 -12.31 14.49
CA TRP A 117 20.35 -11.14 14.07
C TRP A 117 21.13 -9.84 14.35
N LEU A 118 21.20 -8.96 13.34
CA LEU A 118 21.84 -7.64 13.42
C LEU A 118 20.88 -6.55 12.89
N ASN A 119 20.39 -5.68 13.77
CA ASN A 119 19.74 -4.44 13.33
C ASN A 119 20.78 -3.45 12.76
N GLY A 120 20.27 -2.42 12.09
CA GLY A 120 21.07 -1.43 11.36
C GLY A 120 21.35 -0.14 12.14
N GLY A 121 20.88 0.98 11.59
CA GLY A 121 21.12 2.34 12.08
C GLY A 121 21.95 3.18 11.10
N PRO A 122 23.30 3.16 11.14
CA PRO A 122 24.17 2.37 12.03
C PRO A 122 24.01 2.73 13.52
N GLY A 123 24.13 1.73 14.39
CA GLY A 123 24.13 1.94 15.84
C GLY A 123 22.81 1.65 16.57
N CYS A 124 21.87 0.95 15.94
CA CYS A 124 20.61 0.53 16.56
C CYS A 124 20.71 -0.87 17.19
N SER A 125 19.93 -1.11 18.24
CA SER A 125 20.03 -2.30 19.07
C SER A 125 19.30 -3.50 18.49
N SER A 126 20.02 -4.64 18.41
CA SER A 126 19.42 -5.93 18.09
C SER A 126 18.59 -6.53 19.23
N LEU A 127 18.75 -6.05 20.47
CA LEU A 127 17.90 -6.44 21.59
C LEU A 127 16.57 -5.66 21.57
N GLY A 128 16.64 -4.35 21.32
CA GLY A 128 15.49 -3.46 21.32
C GLY A 128 14.55 -3.75 20.15
N ASP A 129 14.99 -3.38 18.95
CA ASP A 129 14.22 -3.60 17.73
C ASP A 129 14.11 -5.12 17.42
N GLY A 130 15.22 -5.81 17.21
CA GLY A 130 15.20 -7.22 16.80
C GLY A 130 14.47 -8.17 17.77
N ALA A 131 14.89 -8.20 19.04
CA ALA A 131 14.38 -9.19 19.98
C ALA A 131 13.08 -8.78 20.69
N MET A 132 12.83 -7.48 20.90
CA MET A 132 11.68 -7.01 21.70
C MET A 132 10.58 -6.35 20.86
N LEU A 133 10.81 -6.13 19.55
CA LEU A 133 9.84 -5.53 18.62
C LEU A 133 9.59 -6.34 17.35
N GLU A 134 10.52 -7.19 16.91
CA GLU A 134 10.43 -7.88 15.62
C GLU A 134 10.21 -9.40 15.73
N ILE A 135 11.23 -10.15 16.18
CA ILE A 135 11.28 -11.62 16.01
C ILE A 135 11.74 -12.39 17.25
N GLY A 136 11.97 -11.71 18.37
CA GLY A 136 12.33 -12.40 19.60
C GLY A 136 11.10 -12.97 20.31
N PRO A 137 11.33 -13.70 21.41
CA PRO A 137 10.26 -14.43 22.08
C PRO A 137 9.30 -13.56 22.91
N PHE A 138 9.67 -12.31 23.19
CA PHE A 138 8.94 -11.45 24.12
C PHE A 138 8.83 -10.02 23.61
N PHE A 139 7.62 -9.47 23.64
CA PHE A 139 7.32 -8.11 23.19
C PHE A 139 6.90 -7.24 24.37
N VAL A 140 7.39 -6.00 24.43
CA VAL A 140 7.10 -5.09 25.55
C VAL A 140 5.73 -4.45 25.37
N ASN A 141 4.86 -4.60 26.38
CA ASN A 141 3.52 -4.01 26.37
C ASN A 141 3.54 -2.51 26.64
N SER A 142 2.44 -1.82 26.31
CA SER A 142 2.27 -0.38 26.48
C SER A 142 2.31 0.12 27.94
N ASP A 143 2.27 -0.80 28.91
CA ASP A 143 2.47 -0.48 30.32
C ASP A 143 3.95 -0.39 30.72
N ASN A 144 4.89 -0.60 29.77
CA ASN A 144 6.35 -0.67 29.91
C ASN A 144 6.87 -1.62 30.99
N LYS A 145 6.02 -2.57 31.43
CA LYS A 145 6.27 -3.42 32.58
C LYS A 145 6.10 -4.89 32.31
N THR A 146 5.10 -5.24 31.53
CA THR A 146 4.75 -6.62 31.20
C THR A 146 5.21 -6.96 29.79
N LEU A 147 5.42 -8.25 29.56
CA LEU A 147 5.78 -8.80 28.27
C LEU A 147 4.63 -9.68 27.75
N THR A 148 4.50 -9.74 26.43
CA THR A 148 3.67 -10.73 25.74
C THR A 148 4.60 -11.73 25.06
N ASP A 149 4.27 -13.02 25.13
CA ASP A 149 5.01 -14.10 24.50
C ASP A 149 4.54 -14.34 23.06
N ASP A 150 5.50 -14.45 22.14
CA ASP A 150 5.29 -14.98 20.79
C ASP A 150 6.47 -15.87 20.42
N CYS A 151 6.25 -17.19 20.50
CA CYS A 151 7.29 -18.18 20.28
C CYS A 151 7.42 -18.63 18.81
N SER A 152 6.68 -18.01 17.88
CA SER A 152 6.57 -18.48 16.50
C SER A 152 7.93 -18.55 15.78
N CYS A 153 8.78 -17.52 15.93
CA CYS A 153 10.14 -17.52 15.37
C CYS A 153 11.10 -18.48 16.09
N MET A 154 10.86 -18.78 17.38
CA MET A 154 11.69 -19.72 18.15
C MET A 154 11.43 -21.19 17.78
N ALA A 155 10.44 -21.49 16.94
CA ALA A 155 10.18 -22.83 16.45
C ALA A 155 11.25 -23.33 15.44
N VAL A 156 12.01 -22.43 14.83
CA VAL A 156 12.83 -22.77 13.64
C VAL A 156 14.33 -22.58 13.78
N ALA A 157 14.81 -21.80 14.76
CA ALA A 157 16.22 -21.53 14.95
C ALA A 157 16.57 -21.18 16.41
N ASN A 158 17.85 -21.35 16.75
CA ASN A 158 18.43 -20.73 17.94
C ASN A 158 18.86 -19.31 17.57
N MET A 159 18.35 -18.31 18.26
CA MET A 159 18.43 -16.91 17.87
C MET A 159 19.41 -16.14 18.75
N LEU A 160 20.41 -15.54 18.12
CA LEU A 160 21.44 -14.74 18.77
C LEU A 160 21.31 -13.29 18.32
N PHE A 161 20.89 -12.42 19.23
CA PHE A 161 20.80 -10.97 19.02
C PHE A 161 22.06 -10.31 19.56
N LEU A 162 22.80 -9.65 18.69
CA LEU A 162 24.06 -9.00 19.06
C LEU A 162 23.91 -7.48 19.00
N GLU A 163 24.09 -6.80 20.13
CA GLU A 163 24.19 -5.34 20.15
C GLU A 163 25.59 -4.95 19.64
N SER A 164 25.67 -4.70 18.34
CA SER A 164 26.90 -4.31 17.66
C SER A 164 26.68 -2.96 17.01
N LEU A 165 27.59 -2.00 17.12
CA LEU A 165 28.95 -2.03 17.68
C LEU A 165 29.04 -1.55 19.14
N ILE A 166 30.23 -1.17 19.59
CA ILE A 166 30.43 -0.53 20.90
C ILE A 166 29.59 0.74 21.06
N GLY A 167 28.97 0.93 22.23
CA GLY A 167 28.09 2.07 22.49
C GLY A 167 26.65 1.87 22.01
N VAL A 168 26.35 0.76 21.31
CA VAL A 168 24.98 0.34 20.99
C VAL A 168 24.40 -0.39 22.18
N GLY A 169 23.23 0.07 22.66
CA GLY A 169 22.56 -0.49 23.81
C GLY A 169 23.47 -0.63 25.02
N PHE A 170 23.74 -1.87 25.43
CA PHE A 170 24.59 -2.19 26.57
C PHE A 170 26.05 -2.45 26.23
N SER A 171 26.43 -2.53 24.95
CA SER A 171 27.81 -2.75 24.50
C SER A 171 28.72 -1.56 24.81
N TYR A 172 29.97 -1.81 25.23
CA TYR A 172 30.84 -0.74 25.73
C TYR A 172 32.35 -0.96 25.47
N SER A 173 33.12 0.11 25.68
CA SER A 173 34.57 0.10 25.80
C SER A 173 35.00 0.97 26.98
N ASN A 174 36.06 0.57 27.68
CA ASN A 174 36.67 1.39 28.73
C ASN A 174 37.60 2.47 28.17
N THR A 175 37.78 2.50 26.84
CA THR A 175 38.69 3.43 26.16
C THR A 175 37.92 4.36 25.23
N THR A 176 37.94 5.66 25.52
CA THR A 176 37.24 6.69 24.74
C THR A 176 37.64 6.71 23.25
N SER A 177 38.90 6.39 22.92
CA SER A 177 39.35 6.37 21.52
C SER A 177 38.67 5.30 20.67
N ASP A 178 38.13 4.25 21.27
CA ASP A 178 37.42 3.21 20.52
C ASP A 178 36.13 3.80 19.91
N TYR A 179 35.36 4.57 20.69
CA TYR A 179 34.16 5.26 20.22
C TYR A 179 34.45 6.30 19.13
N ASN A 180 35.65 6.91 19.16
CA ASN A 180 36.05 7.93 18.19
C ASN A 180 36.59 7.35 16.88
N ASN A 181 36.82 6.04 16.78
CA ASN A 181 37.44 5.40 15.61
C ASN A 181 36.65 4.15 15.16
N THR A 182 35.33 4.21 15.30
CA THR A 182 34.46 3.12 14.90
C THR A 182 34.01 3.25 13.45
N GLY A 183 33.60 2.16 12.83
CA GLY A 183 33.12 2.11 11.46
C GLY A 183 32.88 0.68 11.01
N ASP A 184 32.53 0.50 9.75
CA ASP A 184 32.14 -0.79 9.18
C ASP A 184 33.18 -1.89 9.38
N ARG A 185 34.45 -1.59 9.08
CA ARG A 185 35.53 -2.58 9.19
C ARG A 185 35.79 -3.02 10.62
N SER A 186 35.83 -2.08 11.56
CA SER A 186 36.08 -2.40 12.98
C SER A 186 34.89 -3.16 13.57
N THR A 187 33.67 -2.80 13.16
CA THR A 187 32.43 -3.50 13.54
C THR A 187 32.46 -4.97 13.09
N ALA A 188 32.80 -5.24 11.82
CA ALA A 188 32.92 -6.61 11.32
C ALA A 188 34.02 -7.42 12.05
N ALA A 189 35.15 -6.79 12.37
CA ALA A 189 36.24 -7.44 13.10
C ALA A 189 35.89 -7.75 14.56
N ASP A 190 35.21 -6.83 15.25
CA ASP A 190 34.73 -7.00 16.61
C ASP A 190 33.64 -8.09 16.66
N ALA A 191 32.68 -8.09 15.72
CA ALA A 191 31.65 -9.12 15.61
C ALA A 191 32.22 -10.51 15.29
N TYR A 192 33.24 -10.60 14.43
CA TYR A 192 33.94 -11.87 14.18
C TYR A 192 34.66 -12.37 15.45
N THR A 193 35.34 -11.47 16.18
CA THR A 193 36.01 -11.81 17.45
C THR A 193 35.00 -12.18 18.54
N PHE A 194 33.82 -11.55 18.54
CA PHE A 194 32.70 -11.94 19.39
C PHE A 194 32.28 -13.38 19.08
N LEU A 195 31.99 -13.71 17.82
CA LEU A 195 31.52 -15.04 17.43
C LEU A 195 32.52 -16.14 17.77
N THR A 196 33.82 -15.92 17.54
CA THR A 196 34.84 -16.92 17.88
C THR A 196 34.89 -17.18 19.38
N ASN A 197 34.88 -16.13 20.21
CA ASN A 197 34.83 -16.28 21.67
C ASN A 197 33.49 -16.85 22.15
N TRP A 198 32.36 -16.43 21.57
CA TRP A 198 31.04 -16.92 21.94
C TRP A 198 30.92 -18.43 21.65
N LEU A 199 31.44 -18.91 20.53
CA LEU A 199 31.50 -20.35 20.21
C LEU A 199 32.41 -21.15 21.14
N GLU A 200 33.42 -20.53 21.77
CA GLU A 200 34.17 -21.17 22.86
C GLU A 200 33.35 -21.24 24.16
N ARG A 201 32.43 -20.29 24.38
CA ARG A 201 31.50 -20.28 25.53
C ARG A 201 30.35 -21.26 25.36
N PHE A 202 29.84 -21.40 24.13
CA PHE A 202 28.76 -22.31 23.74
C PHE A 202 29.26 -23.36 22.72
N PRO A 203 30.13 -24.30 23.14
CA PRO A 203 30.81 -25.23 22.24
C PRO A 203 29.87 -26.18 21.47
N GLU A 204 28.66 -26.42 21.96
CA GLU A 204 27.60 -27.21 21.31
C GLU A 204 27.10 -26.63 19.98
N TYR A 205 27.37 -25.35 19.71
CA TYR A 205 27.08 -24.71 18.42
C TYR A 205 28.28 -24.69 17.46
N LYS A 206 29.46 -25.19 17.84
CA LYS A 206 30.58 -25.31 16.90
C LYS A 206 30.24 -26.25 15.77
N GLY A 207 30.45 -25.79 14.53
CA GLY A 207 30.10 -26.54 13.32
C GLY A 207 28.61 -26.57 12.99
N ARG A 208 27.74 -25.97 13.82
CA ARG A 208 26.31 -25.79 13.53
C ARG A 208 26.13 -25.00 12.24
N ASP A 209 25.11 -25.35 11.47
CA ASP A 209 24.67 -24.50 10.35
C ASP A 209 24.37 -23.10 10.87
N PHE A 210 25.13 -22.13 10.36
CA PHE A 210 25.12 -20.75 10.82
C PHE A 210 24.58 -19.82 9.74
N PHE A 211 23.66 -18.95 10.11
CA PHE A 211 23.10 -17.92 9.24
C PHE A 211 23.26 -16.56 9.90
N ILE A 212 23.46 -15.54 9.07
CA ILE A 212 23.49 -14.14 9.52
C ILE A 212 22.31 -13.44 8.88
N THR A 213 21.42 -12.92 9.71
CA THR A 213 20.23 -12.21 9.31
C THR A 213 20.19 -10.84 9.97
N GLY A 214 19.34 -9.97 9.46
CA GLY A 214 19.17 -8.62 9.98
C GLY A 214 18.57 -7.72 8.93
N GLU A 215 18.65 -6.42 9.16
CA GLU A 215 17.88 -5.45 8.38
C GLU A 215 18.59 -4.10 8.22
N SER A 216 18.08 -3.26 7.30
CA SER A 216 18.48 -1.86 7.17
C SER A 216 19.98 -1.72 6.82
N TYR A 217 20.73 -0.95 7.61
CA TYR A 217 22.19 -0.88 7.56
C TYR A 217 22.90 -2.22 7.83
N GLY A 218 22.17 -3.25 8.25
CA GLY A 218 22.59 -4.66 8.14
C GLY A 218 23.04 -5.05 6.72
N GLY A 219 22.58 -4.33 5.70
CA GLY A 219 23.12 -4.38 4.33
C GLY A 219 24.62 -4.10 4.22
N HIS A 220 25.21 -3.39 5.19
CA HIS A 220 26.65 -3.20 5.34
C HIS A 220 27.28 -4.22 6.28
N TYR A 221 26.67 -4.44 7.45
CA TYR A 221 27.25 -5.30 8.49
C TYR A 221 27.33 -6.75 8.07
N ILE A 222 26.25 -7.29 7.50
CA ILE A 222 26.10 -8.71 7.22
C ILE A 222 27.08 -9.16 6.12
N PRO A 223 27.19 -8.48 4.95
CA PRO A 223 28.14 -8.91 3.93
C PRO A 223 29.59 -8.83 4.38
N GLN A 224 29.95 -7.83 5.20
CA GLN A 224 31.31 -7.68 5.71
C GLN A 224 31.67 -8.76 6.72
N LEU A 225 30.78 -9.03 7.68
CA LEU A 225 30.97 -10.11 8.64
C LEU A 225 31.04 -11.48 7.96
N ALA A 226 30.14 -11.75 7.01
CA ALA A 226 30.14 -12.99 6.24
C ALA A 226 31.45 -13.18 5.46
N ASN A 227 31.93 -12.14 4.77
CA ASN A 227 33.22 -12.20 4.06
C ASN A 227 34.42 -12.35 5.01
N ALA A 228 34.38 -11.73 6.20
CA ALA A 228 35.39 -11.91 7.23
C ALA A 228 35.42 -13.37 7.73
N ILE A 229 34.26 -14.00 7.95
CA ILE A 229 34.15 -15.42 8.32
C ILE A 229 34.74 -16.32 7.23
N LEU A 230 34.33 -16.13 5.97
CA LEU A 230 34.82 -16.94 4.85
C LEU A 230 36.35 -16.81 4.68
N THR A 231 36.88 -15.60 4.83
CA THR A 231 38.33 -15.34 4.74
C THR A 231 39.09 -16.04 5.85
N ASN A 232 38.61 -15.95 7.10
CA ASN A 232 39.31 -16.53 8.25
C ASN A 232 39.15 -18.05 8.34
N ASN A 233 38.03 -18.63 7.90
CA ASN A 233 37.84 -20.08 7.81
C ASN A 233 38.93 -20.79 6.99
N ASN A 234 39.57 -20.08 6.05
CA ASN A 234 40.66 -20.60 5.22
C ASN A 234 42.04 -20.57 5.91
N ILE A 235 42.13 -20.04 7.14
CA ILE A 235 43.38 -19.94 7.91
C ILE A 235 43.46 -21.11 8.90
N MET A 236 44.52 -21.93 8.80
CA MET A 236 44.76 -23.03 9.75
C MET A 236 44.89 -22.50 11.19
N ASN A 237 44.23 -23.16 12.15
CA ASN A 237 44.17 -22.86 13.60
C ASN A 237 43.14 -21.82 14.08
N THR A 238 42.13 -21.46 13.28
CA THR A 238 40.98 -20.67 13.74
C THR A 238 39.73 -21.55 13.92
N THR A 239 38.81 -21.15 14.81
CA THR A 239 37.52 -21.82 14.97
C THR A 239 36.71 -21.66 13.69
N SER A 240 36.49 -22.76 12.96
CA SER A 240 35.73 -22.73 11.71
C SER A 240 34.24 -22.50 11.98
N ILE A 241 33.67 -21.47 11.36
CA ILE A 241 32.25 -21.14 11.45
C ILE A 241 31.55 -21.65 10.19
N ASN A 242 30.58 -22.55 10.33
CA ASN A 242 29.88 -23.20 9.22
C ASN A 242 28.76 -22.30 8.64
N LEU A 243 29.17 -21.18 8.03
CA LEU A 243 28.27 -20.22 7.39
C LEU A 243 27.55 -20.84 6.19
N LYS A 244 26.20 -20.86 6.23
CA LYS A 244 25.33 -21.40 5.18
C LYS A 244 24.64 -20.35 4.34
N GLY A 245 24.27 -19.23 4.94
CA GLY A 245 23.53 -18.19 4.25
C GLY A 245 23.47 -16.87 4.98
N VAL A 246 23.02 -15.86 4.24
CA VAL A 246 22.67 -14.54 4.75
C VAL A 246 21.29 -14.14 4.26
N ALA A 247 20.52 -13.42 5.09
CA ALA A 247 19.26 -12.81 4.68
C ALA A 247 19.17 -11.37 5.22
N ILE A 248 18.89 -10.40 4.35
CA ILE A 248 18.90 -8.98 4.72
C ILE A 248 17.55 -8.36 4.36
N GLY A 249 16.82 -7.90 5.37
CA GLY A 249 15.56 -7.18 5.26
C GLY A 249 15.80 -5.71 4.94
N ASN A 250 15.03 -5.14 4.01
CA ASN A 250 15.04 -3.72 3.66
C ASN A 250 16.47 -3.18 3.54
N ALA A 251 17.28 -3.88 2.75
CA ALA A 251 18.73 -3.77 2.79
C ALA A 251 19.22 -2.43 2.20
N TYR A 252 19.93 -1.65 3.01
CA TYR A 252 20.71 -0.52 2.51
C TYR A 252 22.01 -1.04 1.88
N LEU A 253 22.04 -1.13 0.55
CA LEU A 253 23.15 -1.76 -0.19
C LEU A 253 24.03 -0.77 -0.94
N ASP A 254 23.48 0.34 -1.40
CA ASP A 254 24.19 1.32 -2.21
C ASP A 254 23.57 2.71 -2.07
N ASP A 255 24.35 3.69 -1.63
CA ASP A 255 23.90 5.03 -1.29
C ASP A 255 23.22 5.73 -2.48
N SER A 256 23.79 5.54 -3.68
CA SER A 256 23.34 6.23 -4.89
C SER A 256 21.99 5.70 -5.35
N THR A 257 21.84 4.37 -5.37
CA THR A 257 20.58 3.73 -5.73
C THR A 257 19.51 3.99 -4.69
N ASN A 258 19.84 3.96 -3.39
CA ASN A 258 18.87 4.20 -2.33
C ASN A 258 18.33 5.62 -2.36
N THR A 259 19.20 6.62 -2.51
CA THR A 259 18.76 8.02 -2.56
C THR A 259 17.86 8.28 -3.77
N ARG A 260 18.23 7.78 -4.96
CA ARG A 260 17.40 7.90 -6.16
C ARG A 260 16.07 7.18 -6.01
N ALA A 261 16.11 5.95 -5.54
CA ALA A 261 14.93 5.10 -5.37
C ALA A 261 13.95 5.68 -4.35
N THR A 262 14.44 6.33 -3.27
CA THR A 262 13.59 7.00 -2.28
C THR A 262 12.74 8.10 -2.92
N ILE A 263 13.36 8.92 -3.78
CA ILE A 263 12.64 9.99 -4.48
C ILE A 263 11.67 9.44 -5.52
N ASP A 264 12.06 8.38 -6.24
CA ASP A 264 11.14 7.69 -7.15
C ASP A 264 9.96 7.09 -6.38
N TYR A 265 10.21 6.47 -5.22
CA TYR A 265 9.21 5.88 -4.34
C TYR A 265 8.22 6.94 -3.82
N TYR A 266 8.71 8.12 -3.44
CA TYR A 266 7.84 9.24 -3.07
C TYR A 266 6.91 9.66 -4.21
N LEU A 267 7.40 9.69 -5.45
CA LEU A 267 6.55 10.02 -6.60
C LEU A 267 5.49 8.92 -6.82
N THR A 268 5.90 7.64 -6.79
CA THR A 268 5.00 6.53 -7.11
C THR A 268 3.87 6.34 -6.10
N HIS A 269 4.09 6.76 -4.86
CA HIS A 269 3.11 6.75 -3.77
C HIS A 269 2.40 8.10 -3.59
N ALA A 270 2.55 9.02 -4.56
CA ALA A 270 1.96 10.34 -4.57
C ALA A 270 2.25 11.15 -3.29
N LEU A 271 3.48 11.08 -2.77
CA LEU A 271 3.95 11.86 -1.62
C LEU A 271 4.56 13.19 -2.04
N ILE A 272 5.07 13.27 -3.27
CA ILE A 272 5.63 14.49 -3.87
C ILE A 272 5.03 14.75 -5.24
N SER A 273 5.18 15.98 -5.71
CA SER A 273 4.75 16.41 -7.04
C SER A 273 5.68 15.89 -8.13
N LYS A 274 5.11 15.79 -9.33
CA LYS A 274 5.87 15.48 -10.55
C LYS A 274 6.92 16.55 -10.84
N GLU A 275 6.61 17.81 -10.55
CA GLU A 275 7.50 18.96 -10.72
C GLU A 275 8.73 18.83 -9.81
N THR A 276 8.52 18.51 -8.55
CA THR A 276 9.60 18.31 -7.57
C THR A 276 10.45 17.09 -7.91
N HIS A 277 9.82 15.96 -8.28
CA HIS A 277 10.54 14.79 -8.77
C HIS A 277 11.43 15.12 -9.98
N LEU A 278 10.88 15.78 -11.01
CA LEU A 278 11.64 16.20 -12.20
C LEU A 278 12.77 17.16 -11.84
N ALA A 279 12.55 18.09 -10.90
CA ALA A 279 13.59 18.98 -10.42
C ALA A 279 14.74 18.22 -9.74
N VAL A 280 14.44 17.18 -8.95
CA VAL A 280 15.47 16.32 -8.37
C VAL A 280 16.24 15.58 -9.46
N GLN A 281 15.54 14.91 -10.39
CA GLN A 281 16.18 14.16 -11.48
C GLN A 281 17.08 15.02 -12.37
N GLN A 282 16.71 16.29 -12.60
CA GLN A 282 17.50 17.21 -13.43
C GLN A 282 18.71 17.79 -12.71
N ASN A 283 18.63 18.00 -11.39
CA ASN A 283 19.63 18.75 -10.65
C ASN A 283 20.57 17.86 -9.82
N CYS A 284 20.22 16.60 -9.58
CA CYS A 284 20.97 15.68 -8.73
C CYS A 284 21.74 14.62 -9.52
N SER A 285 23.04 14.50 -9.25
CA SER A 285 23.92 13.46 -9.81
C SER A 285 23.95 12.16 -9.01
N PHE A 286 23.36 12.14 -7.82
CA PHE A 286 23.30 10.99 -6.89
C PHE A 286 24.65 10.34 -6.56
N ASN A 287 25.75 11.11 -6.67
CA ASN A 287 27.12 10.66 -6.37
C ASN A 287 27.69 11.33 -5.11
N GLY A 288 26.82 11.68 -4.16
CA GLY A 288 27.17 12.19 -2.83
C GLY A 288 27.46 13.70 -2.72
N THR A 289 27.86 14.39 -3.80
CA THR A 289 28.08 15.85 -3.76
C THR A 289 26.91 16.62 -4.38
N TYR A 290 26.05 17.17 -3.54
CA TYR A 290 24.86 17.89 -4.01
C TYR A 290 25.11 19.38 -4.19
N MET A 291 24.90 19.89 -5.41
CA MET A 291 24.86 21.33 -5.70
C MET A 291 23.65 21.98 -5.02
N ALA A 292 23.64 23.31 -4.90
CA ALA A 292 22.56 24.05 -4.25
C ALA A 292 21.19 23.76 -4.86
N GLN A 293 21.10 23.62 -6.18
CA GLN A 293 19.86 23.28 -6.87
C GLN A 293 19.32 21.90 -6.45
N CYS A 294 20.19 20.90 -6.36
CA CYS A 294 19.80 19.57 -5.88
C CYS A 294 19.31 19.62 -4.43
N ARG A 295 20.06 20.30 -3.54
CA ARG A 295 19.64 20.44 -2.13
C ARG A 295 18.28 21.12 -2.00
N ASN A 296 18.02 22.14 -2.82
CA ASN A 296 16.72 22.82 -2.83
C ASN A 296 15.60 21.90 -3.34
N ALA A 297 15.86 21.08 -4.37
CA ALA A 297 14.88 20.13 -4.90
C ALA A 297 14.59 19.00 -3.88
N LEU A 298 15.61 18.48 -3.21
CA LEU A 298 15.44 17.50 -2.12
C LEU A 298 14.69 18.11 -0.92
N ALA A 299 14.99 19.36 -0.55
CA ALA A 299 14.25 20.05 0.51
C ALA A 299 12.78 20.29 0.14
N ALA A 300 12.50 20.55 -1.14
CA ALA A 300 11.12 20.64 -1.64
C ALA A 300 10.41 19.29 -1.52
N ALA A 301 11.08 18.18 -1.87
CA ALA A 301 10.53 16.82 -1.70
C ALA A 301 10.20 16.51 -0.23
N GLU A 302 11.08 16.86 0.70
CA GLU A 302 10.81 16.67 2.15
C GLU A 302 9.65 17.54 2.65
N THR A 303 9.55 18.78 2.14
CA THR A 303 8.44 19.67 2.48
C THR A 303 7.11 19.16 1.94
N GLU A 304 7.09 18.71 0.68
CA GLU A 304 5.89 18.17 0.04
C GLU A 304 5.43 16.88 0.69
N LYS A 305 6.34 15.96 1.00
CA LYS A 305 6.04 14.70 1.70
C LYS A 305 5.33 14.94 3.02
N GLY A 306 5.73 15.97 3.76
CA GLY A 306 5.23 16.26 5.10
C GLY A 306 5.73 15.26 6.15
N ILE A 307 5.13 15.33 7.34
CA ILE A 307 5.48 14.49 8.48
C ILE A 307 4.68 13.19 8.40
N ILE A 308 5.34 12.12 7.98
CA ILE A 308 4.82 10.74 7.94
C ILE A 308 5.90 9.81 8.49
N ASP A 309 5.52 8.60 8.89
CA ASP A 309 6.49 7.56 9.22
C ASP A 309 7.10 7.01 7.92
N LEU A 310 8.43 7.08 7.78
CA LEU A 310 9.13 6.55 6.62
C LEU A 310 9.35 5.04 6.71
N TYR A 311 9.31 4.47 7.91
CA TYR A 311 9.40 3.03 8.11
C TYR A 311 8.11 2.33 7.67
N ASN A 312 6.97 3.02 7.64
CA ASN A 312 5.71 2.57 7.06
C ASN A 312 4.86 3.80 6.69
N ILE A 313 4.77 4.09 5.38
CA ILE A 313 4.13 5.33 4.90
C ILE A 313 2.62 5.43 5.21
N TYR A 314 1.97 4.33 5.59
CA TYR A 314 0.56 4.26 5.96
C TYR A 314 0.32 4.20 7.46
N ALA A 315 1.37 4.01 8.27
CA ALA A 315 1.26 3.97 9.72
C ALA A 315 0.95 5.36 10.32
N PRO A 316 0.25 5.39 11.48
CA PRO A 316 0.10 6.60 12.29
C PRO A 316 1.42 6.97 12.98
N LEU A 317 1.53 8.21 13.41
CA LEU A 317 2.70 8.70 14.16
C LEU A 317 2.50 8.54 15.67
N CYS A 318 3.58 8.25 16.40
CA CYS A 318 3.56 8.35 17.85
C CYS A 318 3.68 9.82 18.30
N TRP A 319 2.55 10.44 18.64
CA TRP A 319 2.52 11.83 19.12
C TRP A 319 2.81 11.98 20.62
N ASN A 320 2.43 11.00 21.44
CA ASN A 320 2.65 11.03 22.89
C ASN A 320 2.64 9.63 23.51
N ALA A 321 3.83 9.09 23.78
CA ALA A 321 4.00 7.79 24.45
C ALA A 321 3.43 7.76 25.89
N SER A 322 3.19 8.91 26.54
CA SER A 322 2.63 9.00 27.89
C SER A 322 1.09 8.94 27.92
N ASN A 323 0.42 9.06 26.78
CA ASN A 323 -1.04 8.98 26.70
C ASN A 323 -1.50 8.19 25.44
N PRO A 324 -1.29 6.87 25.40
CA PRO A 324 -1.62 6.02 24.25
C PRO A 324 -3.13 6.02 23.89
N ARG A 325 -4.00 6.54 24.77
CA ARG A 325 -5.46 6.58 24.57
C ARG A 325 -5.95 7.57 23.50
N GLN A 326 -5.08 8.37 22.89
CA GLN A 326 -5.47 9.25 21.78
C GLN A 326 -5.38 8.60 20.39
N LEU A 327 -4.92 7.35 20.28
CA LEU A 327 -4.87 6.58 19.01
C LEU A 327 -6.15 5.76 18.73
N ASN A 328 -7.24 6.00 19.47
CA ASN A 328 -8.54 5.35 19.23
C ASN A 328 -9.15 5.86 17.91
N GLY A 329 -8.69 5.30 16.78
CA GLY A 329 -9.23 5.58 15.46
C GLY A 329 -8.44 4.98 14.28
N LEU A 330 -7.17 4.60 14.46
CA LEU A 330 -6.35 3.95 13.44
C LEU A 330 -5.83 2.64 14.00
N ALA A 331 -6.50 1.56 13.65
CA ALA A 331 -6.13 0.23 14.10
C ALA A 331 -4.99 -0.32 13.23
N THR A 332 -3.76 0.07 13.54
CA THR A 332 -2.59 -0.68 13.12
C THR A 332 -2.38 -1.86 14.06
N ASN A 333 -1.98 -3.01 13.52
CA ASN A 333 -1.57 -4.17 14.32
C ASN A 333 -0.29 -3.92 15.15
N VAL A 334 0.37 -2.76 14.93
CA VAL A 334 1.58 -2.32 15.61
C VAL A 334 1.32 -0.98 16.28
N ASP A 335 1.59 -0.86 17.58
CA ASP A 335 1.53 0.42 18.29
C ASP A 335 2.74 1.28 17.85
N PRO A 336 2.54 2.46 17.23
CA PRO A 336 3.63 3.31 16.75
C PRO A 336 4.54 3.81 17.89
N CYS A 337 4.11 3.72 19.14
CA CYS A 337 4.87 4.11 20.32
C CYS A 337 5.70 2.98 20.93
N SER A 338 5.71 1.77 20.34
CA SER A 338 6.33 0.57 20.94
C SER A 338 7.79 0.75 21.35
N ARG A 339 8.60 1.43 20.53
CA ARG A 339 10.01 1.74 20.84
C ARG A 339 10.20 2.49 22.16
N TYR A 340 9.28 3.39 22.51
CA TYR A 340 9.34 4.12 23.80
C TYR A 340 9.08 3.21 25.00
N TYR A 341 8.20 2.23 24.85
CA TYR A 341 7.94 1.26 25.92
C TYR A 341 9.15 0.36 26.14
N ILE A 342 9.79 -0.09 25.05
CA ILE A 342 11.02 -0.89 25.07
C ILE A 342 12.14 -0.12 25.75
N GLU A 343 12.38 1.15 25.37
CA GLU A 343 13.38 2.01 26.01
C GLU A 343 13.11 2.16 27.51
N SER A 344 11.86 2.40 27.90
CA SER A 344 11.49 2.48 29.31
C SER A 344 11.68 1.15 30.05
N TYR A 345 11.40 0.02 29.41
CA TYR A 345 11.49 -1.31 29.99
C TYR A 345 12.95 -1.72 30.21
N LEU A 346 13.81 -1.58 29.20
CA LEU A 346 15.24 -1.96 29.25
C LEU A 346 16.06 -1.06 30.18
N ASN A 347 15.57 0.13 30.51
CA ASN A 347 16.17 1.00 31.53
C ASN A 347 15.77 0.68 32.98
N ARG A 348 14.90 -0.31 33.22
CA ARG A 348 14.54 -0.71 34.58
C ARG A 348 15.70 -1.46 35.25
N PRO A 349 16.10 -1.11 36.49
CA PRO A 349 17.21 -1.78 37.18
C PRO A 349 17.04 -3.29 37.32
N GLU A 350 15.82 -3.76 37.58
CA GLU A 350 15.50 -5.18 37.68
C GLU A 350 15.62 -5.92 36.34
N VAL A 351 15.33 -5.25 35.22
CA VAL A 351 15.47 -5.82 33.87
C VAL A 351 16.95 -5.92 33.50
N GLN A 352 17.71 -4.85 33.70
CA GLN A 352 19.16 -4.86 33.48
C GLN A 352 19.85 -5.92 34.33
N LYS A 353 19.43 -6.07 35.60
CA LYS A 353 19.94 -7.12 36.48
C LYS A 353 19.61 -8.52 35.96
N ALA A 354 18.39 -8.75 35.47
CA ALA A 354 17.99 -10.07 34.93
C ALA A 354 18.77 -10.43 33.66
N LEU A 355 19.06 -9.44 32.82
CA LEU A 355 19.85 -9.56 31.59
C LEU A 355 21.36 -9.57 31.81
N HIS A 356 21.83 -9.47 33.07
CA HIS A 356 23.25 -9.28 33.40
C HIS A 356 23.89 -8.08 32.66
N ALA A 357 23.08 -7.06 32.37
CA ALA A 357 23.45 -5.86 31.64
C ALA A 357 23.93 -4.74 32.59
N ASN A 358 24.57 -3.72 32.01
CA ASN A 358 25.01 -2.51 32.72
C ASN A 358 25.89 -2.79 33.97
N THR A 359 26.74 -3.82 33.90
CA THR A 359 27.56 -4.27 35.04
C THR A 359 28.67 -3.30 35.43
N THR A 360 29.02 -2.38 34.53
CA THR A 360 30.07 -1.37 34.71
C THR A 360 29.53 0.00 35.12
N GLY A 361 28.21 0.20 35.16
CA GLY A 361 27.61 1.52 35.39
C GLY A 361 27.83 2.46 34.21
N LEU A 362 27.32 2.08 33.04
CA LEU A 362 27.32 2.88 31.81
C LEU A 362 26.78 4.29 32.09
N GLU A 363 27.46 5.29 31.54
CA GLU A 363 27.11 6.70 31.78
C GLU A 363 25.79 7.10 31.14
N GLN A 364 25.43 6.47 30.02
CA GLN A 364 24.20 6.73 29.28
C GLN A 364 23.18 5.63 29.56
N PRO A 365 21.88 5.97 29.65
CA PRO A 365 20.82 4.96 29.65
C PRO A 365 20.84 4.17 28.34
N TRP A 366 20.24 2.98 28.36
CA TRP A 366 19.98 2.24 27.14
C TRP A 366 19.06 3.07 26.23
N SER A 367 19.36 3.12 24.94
CA SER A 367 18.52 3.74 23.92
C SER A 367 18.47 2.84 22.69
N ASP A 368 17.38 2.96 21.94
CA ASP A 368 17.11 2.12 20.77
C ASP A 368 18.22 2.23 19.71
N CYS A 369 18.58 3.48 19.36
CA CYS A 369 19.79 3.78 18.60
C CYS A 369 20.73 4.63 19.43
N SER A 370 22.03 4.38 19.29
CA SER A 370 23.07 5.01 20.11
C SER A 370 23.28 6.48 19.75
N ASN A 371 23.14 7.36 20.74
CA ASN A 371 23.52 8.77 20.61
C ASN A 371 25.05 8.99 20.56
N ILE A 372 25.84 7.95 20.82
CA ILE A 372 27.29 8.02 20.74
C ILE A 372 27.74 7.96 19.29
N ILE A 373 27.00 7.28 18.41
CA ILE A 373 27.38 7.11 17.01
C ILE A 373 26.93 8.34 16.22
N THR A 374 27.88 9.05 15.64
CA THR A 374 27.64 10.28 14.88
C THR A 374 28.42 10.25 13.56
N PRO A 375 28.04 11.07 12.56
CA PRO A 375 28.81 11.18 11.32
C PRO A 375 30.29 11.54 11.53
N GLU A 376 30.64 12.23 12.64
CA GLU A 376 32.02 12.60 12.94
C GLU A 376 32.88 11.43 13.42
N ASN A 377 32.30 10.44 14.11
CA ASN A 377 33.06 9.32 14.67
C ASN A 377 32.88 8.00 13.90
N TRP A 378 31.95 7.94 12.94
CA TRP A 378 31.85 6.88 11.94
C TRP A 378 32.91 7.05 10.83
N LYS A 379 33.97 6.23 10.85
CA LYS A 379 35.19 6.43 10.04
C LYS A 379 35.18 5.75 8.68
N ASP A 380 34.40 4.70 8.51
CA ASP A 380 34.25 4.03 7.23
C ASP A 380 32.83 3.52 7.04
N ALA A 381 32.29 3.83 5.87
CA ALA A 381 31.00 3.42 5.32
C ALA A 381 31.19 3.32 3.79
N PRO A 382 31.53 2.15 3.22
CA PRO A 382 31.65 2.03 1.77
C PRO A 382 30.32 2.40 1.11
N MET A 383 30.34 3.27 0.10
CA MET A 383 29.11 3.71 -0.59
C MET A 383 28.31 2.57 -1.25
N SER A 384 28.92 1.40 -1.41
CA SER A 384 28.31 0.25 -2.09
C SER A 384 28.81 -1.06 -1.50
N MET A 385 27.86 -1.92 -1.19
CA MET A 385 28.06 -3.28 -0.66
C MET A 385 27.90 -4.35 -1.73
N LEU A 386 27.56 -3.97 -2.96
CA LEU A 386 27.42 -4.87 -4.11
C LEU A 386 28.66 -5.76 -4.36
N PRO A 387 29.91 -5.27 -4.24
CA PRO A 387 31.09 -6.13 -4.38
C PRO A 387 31.15 -7.22 -3.30
N SER A 388 30.74 -6.91 -2.07
CA SER A 388 30.71 -7.86 -0.97
C SER A 388 29.63 -8.92 -1.18
N ILE A 389 28.45 -8.53 -1.66
CA ILE A 389 27.37 -9.45 -2.06
C ILE A 389 27.84 -10.38 -3.18
N GLN A 390 28.52 -9.86 -4.20
CA GLN A 390 29.09 -10.67 -5.28
C GLN A 390 30.11 -11.70 -4.77
N GLY A 391 30.90 -11.33 -3.75
CA GLY A 391 31.82 -12.23 -3.05
C GLY A 391 31.11 -13.40 -2.37
N LEU A 392 29.98 -13.14 -1.71
CA LEU A 392 29.16 -14.18 -1.07
C LEU A 392 28.55 -15.14 -2.09
N ILE A 393 27.95 -14.59 -3.16
CA ILE A 393 27.39 -15.36 -4.28
C ILE A 393 28.46 -16.28 -4.88
N SER A 394 29.65 -15.74 -5.14
CA SER A 394 30.76 -16.48 -5.75
C SER A 394 31.31 -17.58 -4.83
N SER A 395 31.15 -17.41 -3.51
CA SER A 395 31.57 -18.37 -2.49
C SER A 395 30.52 -19.46 -2.22
N GLY A 396 29.37 -19.42 -2.89
CA GLY A 396 28.29 -20.39 -2.74
C GLY A 396 27.46 -20.22 -1.46
N VAL A 397 27.56 -19.08 -0.78
CA VAL A 397 26.73 -18.74 0.38
C VAL A 397 25.33 -18.37 -0.13
N SER A 398 24.29 -18.99 0.44
CA SER A 398 22.92 -18.64 0.08
C SER A 398 22.63 -17.19 0.46
N THR A 399 22.33 -16.34 -0.51
CA THR A 399 22.16 -14.90 -0.27
C THR A 399 20.71 -14.51 -0.55
N TRP A 400 20.05 -13.94 0.45
CA TRP A 400 18.66 -13.50 0.37
C TRP A 400 18.56 -12.01 0.68
N LEU A 401 17.77 -11.32 -0.14
CA LEU A 401 17.32 -9.98 0.12
C LEU A 401 15.80 -10.03 0.21
N TYR A 402 15.22 -9.31 1.16
CA TYR A 402 13.78 -9.14 1.20
C TYR A 402 13.42 -7.72 1.58
N SER A 403 12.31 -7.19 1.08
CA SER A 403 11.90 -5.80 1.35
C SER A 403 10.40 -5.70 1.57
N GLY A 404 10.00 -5.02 2.63
CA GLY A 404 8.63 -4.55 2.79
C GLY A 404 8.25 -3.52 1.73
N ASP A 405 7.06 -3.64 1.13
CA ASP A 405 6.63 -2.81 0.00
C ASP A 405 6.10 -1.41 0.39
N ILE A 406 5.90 -1.16 1.69
CA ILE A 406 5.48 0.14 2.24
C ILE A 406 6.59 0.88 3.02
N ASP A 407 7.84 0.42 2.90
CA ASP A 407 9.04 1.08 3.42
C ASP A 407 9.55 2.17 2.47
N ALA A 408 9.78 3.37 3.00
CA ALA A 408 10.37 4.48 2.26
C ALA A 408 11.85 4.76 2.61
N VAL A 409 12.40 4.13 3.66
CA VAL A 409 13.81 4.28 4.06
C VAL A 409 14.72 3.48 3.13
N CYS A 410 14.39 2.21 2.92
CA CYS A 410 15.07 1.29 2.00
C CYS A 410 14.03 0.63 1.08
N PRO A 411 13.39 1.40 0.21
CA PRO A 411 12.25 0.93 -0.57
C PRO A 411 12.62 -0.24 -1.47
N VAL A 412 11.65 -1.09 -1.83
CA VAL A 412 11.79 -2.18 -2.81
C VAL A 412 12.54 -1.74 -4.07
N THR A 413 12.26 -0.53 -4.55
CA THR A 413 12.91 0.09 -5.72
C THR A 413 14.43 0.22 -5.55
N SER A 414 14.92 0.49 -4.34
CA SER A 414 16.35 0.58 -4.02
C SER A 414 17.04 -0.76 -4.23
N THR A 415 16.44 -1.83 -3.71
CA THR A 415 16.94 -3.20 -3.89
C THR A 415 16.89 -3.62 -5.36
N LEU A 416 15.82 -3.29 -6.09
CA LEU A 416 15.72 -3.58 -7.53
C LEU A 416 16.80 -2.86 -8.34
N TYR A 417 17.11 -1.59 -8.04
CA TYR A 417 18.19 -0.86 -8.70
C TYR A 417 19.57 -1.46 -8.40
N SER A 418 19.79 -1.90 -7.16
CA SER A 418 21.00 -2.63 -6.77
C SER A 418 21.14 -3.97 -7.51
N LEU A 419 20.04 -4.70 -7.71
CA LEU A 419 20.03 -5.95 -8.46
C LEU A 419 20.25 -5.75 -9.96
N ASP A 420 19.73 -4.65 -10.53
CA ASP A 420 20.00 -4.25 -11.92
C ASP A 420 21.51 -4.03 -12.15
N ILE A 421 22.23 -3.43 -11.18
CA ILE A 421 23.68 -3.22 -11.28
C ILE A 421 24.46 -4.54 -11.25
N LEU A 422 23.99 -5.53 -10.47
CA LEU A 422 24.66 -6.83 -10.38
C LEU A 422 24.49 -7.69 -11.66
N GLU A 423 23.49 -7.38 -12.49
CA GLU A 423 23.19 -8.07 -13.76
C GLU A 423 23.17 -9.61 -13.64
N LEU A 424 22.69 -10.13 -12.50
CA LEU A 424 22.69 -11.57 -12.26
C LEU A 424 21.71 -12.29 -13.22
N PRO A 425 22.06 -13.48 -13.73
CA PRO A 425 21.14 -14.27 -14.53
C PRO A 425 19.92 -14.72 -13.70
N ILE A 426 18.71 -14.48 -14.23
CA ILE A 426 17.47 -14.99 -13.65
C ILE A 426 17.41 -16.51 -13.82
N ASN A 427 17.20 -17.23 -12.71
CA ASN A 427 17.01 -18.67 -12.65
C ASN A 427 15.53 -19.05 -12.48
N SER A 428 14.77 -18.29 -11.67
CA SER A 428 13.31 -18.41 -11.57
C SER A 428 12.68 -17.03 -11.76
N SER A 429 11.66 -16.96 -12.62
CA SER A 429 11.03 -15.68 -12.97
C SER A 429 10.26 -15.09 -11.78
N TRP A 430 10.10 -13.77 -11.83
CA TRP A 430 9.22 -13.01 -10.94
C TRP A 430 7.83 -13.65 -10.89
N ARG A 431 7.29 -13.83 -9.69
CA ARG A 431 5.97 -14.44 -9.47
C ARG A 431 5.47 -14.11 -8.06
N PRO A 432 4.16 -14.18 -7.81
CA PRO A 432 3.64 -14.09 -6.46
C PRO A 432 4.07 -15.32 -5.64
N TRP A 433 4.35 -15.13 -4.36
CA TRP A 433 4.40 -16.19 -3.36
C TRP A 433 3.22 -16.02 -2.40
N TYR A 434 2.78 -17.13 -1.80
CA TYR A 434 1.54 -17.16 -1.01
C TYR A 434 1.83 -17.49 0.45
N SER A 435 1.13 -16.81 1.36
CA SER A 435 1.11 -17.14 2.79
C SER A 435 0.19 -18.33 3.08
N ASP A 436 0.19 -18.81 4.33
CA ASP A 436 -0.54 -20.01 4.73
C ASP A 436 -2.08 -19.87 4.61
N ASP A 437 -2.58 -18.63 4.61
CA ASP A 437 -3.97 -18.24 4.33
C ASP A 437 -4.30 -18.20 2.82
N ASN A 438 -3.35 -18.58 1.96
CA ASN A 438 -3.46 -18.56 0.49
C ASN A 438 -3.67 -17.16 -0.09
N GLU A 439 -3.30 -16.10 0.64
CA GLU A 439 -3.15 -14.76 0.09
C GLU A 439 -1.75 -14.56 -0.52
N VAL A 440 -1.64 -13.58 -1.42
CA VAL A 440 -0.33 -13.16 -1.93
C VAL A 440 0.46 -12.52 -0.77
N GLY A 441 1.52 -13.19 -0.32
CA GLY A 441 2.42 -12.69 0.72
C GLY A 441 3.43 -11.66 0.18
N GLY A 442 3.60 -11.63 -1.14
CA GLY A 442 4.47 -10.71 -1.88
C GLY A 442 4.94 -11.36 -3.18
N TYR A 443 6.08 -10.92 -3.70
CA TYR A 443 6.63 -11.42 -4.97
C TYR A 443 8.06 -11.91 -4.81
N VAL A 444 8.47 -12.90 -5.60
CA VAL A 444 9.81 -13.51 -5.51
C VAL A 444 10.44 -13.68 -6.89
N VAL A 445 11.74 -13.41 -6.97
CA VAL A 445 12.58 -13.70 -8.12
C VAL A 445 13.86 -14.40 -7.67
N GLY A 446 14.22 -15.48 -8.36
CA GLY A 446 15.45 -16.22 -8.09
C GLY A 446 16.50 -15.89 -9.14
N TYR A 447 17.61 -15.32 -8.72
CA TYR A 447 18.81 -15.15 -9.54
C TYR A 447 19.79 -16.31 -9.30
N LYS A 448 20.82 -16.40 -10.14
CA LYS A 448 21.92 -17.35 -9.91
C LYS A 448 22.71 -16.96 -8.65
N GLY A 449 22.39 -17.63 -7.53
CA GLY A 449 23.08 -17.47 -6.24
C GLY A 449 22.48 -16.41 -5.30
N LEU A 450 21.40 -15.74 -5.70
CA LEU A 450 20.69 -14.76 -4.88
C LEU A 450 19.17 -14.91 -5.06
N VAL A 451 18.40 -14.78 -3.98
CA VAL A 451 16.93 -14.68 -4.02
C VAL A 451 16.53 -13.29 -3.55
N PHE A 452 15.58 -12.66 -4.25
CA PHE A 452 14.93 -11.44 -3.79
C PHE A 452 13.44 -11.68 -3.63
N ALA A 453 12.88 -11.22 -2.51
CA ALA A 453 11.45 -11.28 -2.24
C ALA A 453 10.91 -9.93 -1.73
N THR A 454 9.69 -9.57 -2.10
CA THR A 454 8.95 -8.51 -1.41
C THR A 454 8.02 -9.13 -0.38
N VAL A 455 7.67 -8.37 0.65
CA VAL A 455 6.63 -8.72 1.63
C VAL A 455 5.54 -7.66 1.57
N ARG A 456 4.36 -8.08 1.14
CA ARG A 456 3.19 -7.22 0.96
C ARG A 456 2.71 -6.71 2.31
N GLU A 457 2.32 -5.43 2.39
CA GLU A 457 1.85 -4.74 3.60
C GLU A 457 2.90 -4.63 4.71
N ALA A 458 4.18 -4.82 4.39
CA ALA A 458 5.26 -4.72 5.36
C ALA A 458 6.04 -3.42 5.20
N GLY A 459 6.29 -2.74 6.32
CA GLY A 459 7.22 -1.62 6.38
C GLY A 459 8.68 -2.09 6.46
N HIS A 460 9.54 -1.24 7.02
CA HIS A 460 10.97 -1.48 7.15
C HIS A 460 11.31 -2.68 8.02
N MET A 461 10.70 -2.73 9.22
CA MET A 461 10.78 -3.85 10.16
C MET A 461 9.75 -4.90 9.75
N VAL A 462 10.04 -5.62 8.66
CA VAL A 462 9.12 -6.58 8.03
C VAL A 462 8.45 -7.53 9.04
N PRO A 463 9.19 -8.15 10.00
CA PRO A 463 8.58 -9.05 10.95
C PRO A 463 7.62 -8.37 11.94
N THR A 464 7.84 -7.10 12.29
CA THR A 464 6.88 -6.34 13.13
C THR A 464 5.56 -6.13 12.41
N TYR A 465 5.60 -5.77 11.12
CA TYR A 465 4.39 -5.43 10.38
C TYR A 465 3.64 -6.67 9.86
N GLN A 466 4.37 -7.72 9.48
CA GLN A 466 3.83 -8.91 8.82
C GLN A 466 4.49 -10.19 9.38
N PRO A 467 4.31 -10.52 10.67
CA PRO A 467 5.04 -11.61 11.35
C PRO A 467 4.80 -12.98 10.71
N GLN A 468 3.57 -13.30 10.34
CA GLN A 468 3.24 -14.58 9.70
C GLN A 468 3.89 -14.69 8.32
N ARG A 469 3.76 -13.66 7.47
CA ARG A 469 4.37 -13.62 6.13
C ARG A 469 5.91 -13.68 6.23
N ALA A 470 6.51 -12.97 7.19
CA ALA A 470 7.94 -13.02 7.45
C ALA A 470 8.39 -14.43 7.87
N LEU A 471 7.66 -15.10 8.76
CA LEU A 471 7.94 -16.47 9.17
C LEU A 471 7.81 -17.44 7.98
N THR A 472 6.73 -17.36 7.19
CA THR A 472 6.56 -18.18 5.98
C THR A 472 7.76 -18.00 5.03
N LEU A 473 8.21 -16.77 4.80
CA LEU A 473 9.35 -16.46 3.94
C LEU A 473 10.67 -17.08 4.47
N LEU A 474 10.93 -16.97 5.78
CA LEU A 474 12.17 -17.46 6.41
C LEU A 474 12.21 -18.99 6.57
N THR A 475 11.05 -19.64 6.69
CA THR A 475 10.93 -21.07 6.98
C THR A 475 10.71 -21.93 5.74
N ASN A 476 10.02 -21.42 4.72
CA ASN A 476 9.80 -22.13 3.47
C ASN A 476 11.02 -22.03 2.55
N GLY A 477 12.03 -22.84 2.84
CA GLY A 477 13.19 -23.08 1.97
C GLY A 477 12.85 -23.62 0.58
N ASN A 478 11.58 -23.95 0.28
CA ASN A 478 11.10 -24.26 -1.08
C ASN A 478 11.20 -23.06 -2.03
N LEU A 479 11.18 -21.83 -1.53
CA LEU A 479 11.50 -20.63 -2.32
C LEU A 479 12.97 -20.64 -2.81
N ALA A 480 13.88 -21.32 -2.09
CA ALA A 480 15.27 -21.56 -2.47
C ALA A 480 15.48 -22.79 -3.38
N GLN A 481 14.58 -23.79 -3.33
CA GLN A 481 14.80 -25.08 -4.01
C GLN A 481 14.82 -25.01 -5.54
N ASP A 482 14.36 -23.91 -6.14
CA ASP A 482 14.52 -23.66 -7.58
C ASP A 482 15.99 -23.45 -8.00
N THR A 483 16.94 -23.24 -7.06
CA THR A 483 18.37 -23.07 -7.39
C THR A 483 19.16 -24.38 -7.48
N LYS A 484 18.59 -25.54 -7.10
CA LYS A 484 19.29 -26.85 -7.13
C LYS A 484 18.96 -27.74 -8.33
N GLN A 485 18.04 -27.38 -9.22
CA GLN A 485 17.86 -28.10 -10.49
C GLN A 485 18.81 -27.59 -11.58
N SER A 486 20.06 -28.04 -11.50
CA SER A 486 20.95 -28.09 -12.67
C SER A 486 20.78 -29.44 -13.39
N MET A 487 20.61 -29.36 -14.72
CA MET A 487 20.79 -30.43 -15.70
C MET A 487 19.81 -31.62 -15.64
N HIS A 488 18.64 -31.45 -16.26
CA HIS A 488 18.18 -32.40 -17.28
C HIS A 488 17.37 -31.65 -18.35
N THR A 489 17.99 -31.46 -19.52
CA THR A 489 17.28 -31.11 -20.75
C THR A 489 16.29 -32.23 -21.07
N LEU A 490 15.00 -32.00 -20.83
CA LEU A 490 13.94 -32.80 -21.43
C LEU A 490 13.16 -31.91 -22.41
N PRO A 491 13.14 -32.24 -23.71
CA PRO A 491 12.40 -31.46 -24.68
C PRO A 491 10.91 -31.61 -24.40
N ILE A 492 10.24 -30.51 -24.08
CA ILE A 492 8.79 -30.48 -23.95
C ILE A 492 8.20 -30.65 -25.36
N LYS A 493 7.89 -31.90 -25.70
CA LYS A 493 6.94 -32.22 -26.78
C LYS A 493 5.55 -31.81 -26.30
N MET A 494 4.98 -30.77 -26.92
CA MET A 494 3.56 -30.46 -26.81
C MET A 494 2.72 -31.73 -27.05
N LYS A 495 2.00 -32.19 -26.03
CA LYS A 495 0.88 -33.11 -26.22
C LYS A 495 -0.39 -32.27 -26.37
N ARG A 496 -0.91 -32.29 -27.60
CA ARG A 496 -2.29 -31.93 -27.93
C ARG A 496 -3.26 -32.72 -27.05
N GLY A 497 -4.21 -32.03 -26.41
CA GLY A 497 -5.43 -32.66 -25.92
C GLY A 497 -5.86 -32.19 -24.53
N LEU A 498 -6.51 -31.02 -24.47
CA LEU A 498 -7.86 -30.87 -23.90
C LEU A 498 -8.36 -29.44 -24.21
N LEU A 499 -8.76 -29.24 -25.46
CA LEU A 499 -9.66 -28.16 -25.87
C LEU A 499 -11.06 -28.76 -25.82
N ILE A 500 -11.93 -28.21 -24.97
CA ILE A 500 -13.38 -27.97 -25.14
C ILE A 500 -13.87 -27.45 -23.79
N PHE A 501 -13.90 -26.12 -23.68
CA PHE A 501 -14.87 -25.28 -22.96
C PHE A 501 -14.18 -23.92 -22.90
N TRP A 502 -14.50 -23.07 -23.88
CA TRP A 502 -14.31 -21.61 -23.97
C TRP A 502 -14.37 -21.26 -25.46
N SER A 503 -15.59 -21.27 -25.99
CA SER A 503 -15.91 -20.80 -27.33
C SER A 503 -17.33 -20.25 -27.31
N LEU A 504 -17.48 -19.06 -26.71
CA LEU A 504 -18.65 -18.17 -26.86
C LEU A 504 -18.33 -16.76 -26.34
N PHE A 505 -17.22 -16.16 -26.78
CA PHE A 505 -17.04 -14.71 -26.73
C PHE A 505 -16.01 -14.29 -27.78
N CYS A 506 -16.44 -14.26 -29.05
CA CYS A 506 -15.77 -13.58 -30.17
C CYS A 506 -16.63 -13.77 -31.44
N LEU A 507 -17.34 -12.71 -31.84
CA LEU A 507 -18.00 -12.38 -33.12
C LEU A 507 -19.22 -11.51 -32.72
N CYS A 508 -19.18 -10.19 -32.84
CA CYS A 508 -19.20 -9.47 -34.11
C CYS A 508 -18.76 -8.02 -33.93
N VAL A 509 -17.66 -7.58 -34.56
CA VAL A 509 -17.60 -6.28 -35.24
C VAL A 509 -16.67 -6.40 -36.45
N ALA A 510 -17.24 -6.48 -37.65
CA ALA A 510 -16.55 -6.07 -38.86
C ALA A 510 -17.57 -5.60 -39.91
N ASN A 511 -17.30 -4.38 -40.41
CA ASN A 511 -17.88 -3.69 -41.56
C ASN A 511 -19.27 -3.04 -41.41
N THR A 512 -19.27 -1.70 -41.37
CA THR A 512 -19.31 -0.95 -42.64
C THR A 512 -18.88 0.51 -42.43
N SER A 513 -18.00 0.97 -43.31
CA SER A 513 -17.73 2.39 -43.55
C SER A 513 -18.93 3.06 -44.20
N ALA A 514 -19.39 4.19 -43.68
CA ALA A 514 -19.99 5.25 -44.48
C ALA A 514 -19.95 6.59 -43.75
N ARG A 515 -19.07 7.48 -44.22
CA ARG A 515 -19.23 8.93 -44.02
C ARG A 515 -20.57 9.38 -44.61
N ASN A 516 -21.30 10.24 -43.91
CA ASN A 516 -21.93 11.39 -44.55
C ASN A 516 -22.17 12.54 -43.58
N LYS A 517 -21.84 13.74 -44.06
CA LYS A 517 -22.14 15.05 -43.49
C LYS A 517 -23.66 15.29 -43.51
N ALA A 518 -24.20 15.88 -42.45
CA ALA A 518 -25.35 16.78 -42.54
C ALA A 518 -25.42 17.70 -41.31
N ASN A 519 -25.15 18.99 -41.51
CA ASN A 519 -25.69 20.07 -40.69
C ASN A 519 -27.19 20.17 -41.01
N PHE A 520 -28.08 20.12 -40.01
CA PHE A 520 -29.35 20.87 -39.98
C PHE A 520 -29.82 21.02 -38.52
N PRO A 521 -30.54 22.11 -38.18
CA PRO A 521 -30.87 22.49 -36.82
C PRO A 521 -32.04 21.67 -36.27
N LEU A 522 -32.01 21.39 -34.97
CA LEU A 522 -33.07 20.72 -34.22
C LEU A 522 -34.29 21.65 -34.12
N GLU A 523 -35.39 21.27 -34.78
CA GLU A 523 -36.71 21.85 -34.58
C GLU A 523 -37.42 21.03 -33.49
N PHE A 524 -37.75 21.68 -32.37
CA PHE A 524 -38.49 21.07 -31.26
C PHE A 524 -39.99 21.13 -31.56
N ASP A 525 -40.61 19.99 -31.85
CA ASP A 525 -42.07 19.89 -31.85
C ASP A 525 -42.61 19.87 -30.41
N GLN A 526 -43.45 20.83 -30.10
CA GLN A 526 -44.13 20.97 -28.81
C GLN A 526 -45.16 19.85 -28.59
N LEU A 527 -44.79 18.84 -27.81
CA LEU A 527 -45.74 17.87 -27.26
C LEU A 527 -46.56 18.51 -26.13
N LYS A 528 -47.80 18.92 -26.47
CA LYS A 528 -48.85 19.22 -25.48
C LYS A 528 -49.30 17.92 -24.80
N ILE A 529 -48.92 17.75 -23.54
CA ILE A 529 -49.47 16.71 -22.66
C ILE A 529 -50.83 17.22 -22.13
N SER A 530 -51.92 16.51 -22.46
CA SER A 530 -53.22 16.77 -21.85
C SER A 530 -53.27 16.19 -20.44
N SER A 531 -53.44 17.02 -19.42
CA SER A 531 -53.64 16.59 -18.05
C SER A 531 -55.06 16.04 -17.86
N LYS A 532 -55.15 14.75 -17.55
CA LYS A 532 -56.38 14.16 -17.01
C LYS A 532 -56.04 13.05 -16.01
N TYR A 533 -55.37 13.42 -14.93
CA TYR A 533 -55.32 12.65 -13.68
C TYR A 533 -55.39 13.62 -12.50
N GLY A 534 -56.23 13.30 -11.52
CA GLY A 534 -56.54 14.15 -10.37
C GLY A 534 -55.30 14.45 -9.52
N SER A 535 -55.26 15.66 -8.97
CA SER A 535 -54.20 16.14 -8.09
C SER A 535 -54.26 15.45 -6.72
N GLU A 536 -53.46 14.40 -6.52
CA GLU A 536 -52.92 14.13 -5.19
C GLU A 536 -52.00 15.31 -4.81
N LYS A 537 -52.01 15.76 -3.55
CA LYS A 537 -51.08 16.82 -3.11
C LYS A 537 -49.67 16.25 -3.12
N GLU A 538 -48.68 17.05 -3.54
CA GLU A 538 -47.27 16.64 -3.61
C GLU A 538 -46.72 16.15 -2.25
N ASP A 539 -47.17 16.74 -1.13
CA ASP A 539 -46.87 16.27 0.24
C ASP A 539 -47.28 14.81 0.49
N ASP A 540 -48.38 14.34 -0.11
CA ASP A 540 -48.87 12.97 0.04
C ASP A 540 -48.00 11.96 -0.74
N LEU A 541 -47.27 12.41 -1.77
CA LEU A 541 -46.41 11.55 -2.58
C LEU A 541 -45.05 11.29 -1.92
N ARG A 542 -44.46 12.29 -1.25
CA ARG A 542 -43.21 12.11 -0.49
C ARG A 542 -43.41 11.20 0.71
N GLU A 543 -44.48 11.41 1.49
CA GLU A 543 -44.70 10.64 2.73
C GLU A 543 -44.94 9.14 2.45
N LYS A 544 -45.44 8.79 1.24
CA LYS A 544 -45.54 7.38 0.78
C LYS A 544 -44.18 6.68 0.69
N ASP A 545 -43.11 7.42 0.41
CA ASP A 545 -41.75 6.88 0.32
C ASP A 545 -41.02 6.89 1.66
N ARG A 546 -41.64 7.40 2.73
CA ARG A 546 -40.95 7.51 4.03
C ARG A 546 -40.63 6.13 4.59
N VAL A 547 -39.37 5.93 4.94
CA VAL A 547 -38.87 4.72 5.61
C VAL A 547 -38.90 5.00 7.11
N ARG A 548 -39.79 4.31 7.84
CA ARG A 548 -39.93 4.53 9.29
C ARG A 548 -38.79 3.88 10.07
N SER A 549 -38.43 2.66 9.70
CA SER A 549 -37.34 1.89 10.26
C SER A 549 -37.01 0.77 9.27
N MET A 550 -35.73 0.51 9.08
CA MET A 550 -35.28 -0.68 8.35
C MET A 550 -35.13 -1.88 9.31
N PRO A 551 -35.40 -3.12 8.87
CA PRO A 551 -35.16 -4.30 9.69
C PRO A 551 -33.75 -4.33 10.30
N GLY A 552 -33.62 -4.68 11.58
CA GLY A 552 -32.32 -4.71 12.25
C GLY A 552 -31.72 -3.34 12.63
N GLN A 553 -32.43 -2.23 12.37
CA GLN A 553 -32.09 -0.91 12.89
C GLN A 553 -32.42 -0.84 14.39
N MET A 554 -31.40 -0.77 15.26
CA MET A 554 -31.59 -0.88 16.72
C MET A 554 -32.07 0.41 17.40
N GLU A 555 -31.89 1.58 16.77
CA GLU A 555 -32.19 2.89 17.36
C GLU A 555 -33.14 3.70 16.46
N GLU A 556 -33.99 4.53 17.09
CA GLU A 556 -34.70 5.58 16.34
C GLU A 556 -33.70 6.58 15.78
N VAL A 557 -33.89 6.95 14.52
CA VAL A 557 -32.94 7.81 13.80
C VAL A 557 -33.36 9.26 13.90
N GLU A 558 -32.38 10.14 14.08
CA GLU A 558 -32.58 11.58 14.28
C GLU A 558 -32.81 12.34 12.96
N PHE A 559 -33.07 11.64 11.86
CA PHE A 559 -33.26 12.20 10.53
C PHE A 559 -34.36 11.46 9.78
N ASN A 560 -35.00 12.12 8.81
CA ASN A 560 -35.92 11.44 7.91
C ASN A 560 -35.15 10.70 6.82
N GLN A 561 -35.67 9.54 6.45
CA GLN A 561 -35.16 8.71 5.37
C GLN A 561 -36.33 8.29 4.47
N TYR A 562 -36.08 8.26 3.16
CA TYR A 562 -37.08 7.98 2.14
C TYR A 562 -36.48 7.03 1.11
N ALA A 563 -37.30 6.11 0.60
CA ALA A 563 -36.92 5.19 -0.45
C ALA A 563 -38.11 4.95 -1.36
N GLY A 564 -37.86 4.83 -2.66
CA GLY A 564 -38.92 4.61 -3.62
C GLY A 564 -38.47 4.83 -5.05
N TYR A 565 -39.43 5.09 -5.93
CA TYR A 565 -39.21 5.14 -7.37
C TYR A 565 -39.62 6.49 -7.96
N VAL A 566 -38.85 6.91 -8.97
CA VAL A 566 -39.23 8.00 -9.87
C VAL A 566 -39.25 7.48 -11.29
N THR A 567 -40.41 7.60 -11.94
CA THR A 567 -40.59 7.22 -13.34
C THR A 567 -39.85 8.19 -14.25
N VAL A 568 -38.99 7.67 -15.12
CA VAL A 568 -38.23 8.44 -16.12
C VAL A 568 -38.75 8.24 -17.54
N ASP A 569 -39.39 7.09 -17.81
CA ASP A 569 -40.07 6.84 -19.07
C ASP A 569 -41.34 6.02 -18.83
N ALA A 570 -42.48 6.70 -18.81
CA ALA A 570 -43.77 6.08 -18.56
C ALA A 570 -44.18 5.10 -19.67
N LYS A 571 -43.74 5.31 -20.91
CA LYS A 571 -44.06 4.42 -22.04
C LYS A 571 -43.29 3.12 -21.93
N ALA A 572 -42.01 3.19 -21.55
CA ALA A 572 -41.19 2.02 -21.31
C ALA A 572 -41.49 1.34 -19.96
N GLY A 573 -42.24 2.02 -19.07
CA GLY A 573 -42.38 1.61 -17.67
C GLY A 573 -41.05 1.63 -16.93
N ARG A 574 -40.14 2.55 -17.30
CA ARG A 574 -38.79 2.67 -16.74
C ARG A 574 -38.82 3.63 -15.55
N ALA A 575 -38.35 3.14 -14.41
CA ALA A 575 -38.30 3.88 -13.15
C ALA A 575 -36.99 3.60 -12.43
N LEU A 576 -36.42 4.65 -11.83
CA LEU A 576 -35.18 4.56 -11.06
C LEU A 576 -35.50 4.59 -9.56
N PHE A 577 -34.87 3.68 -8.83
CA PHE A 577 -34.93 3.61 -7.38
C PHE A 577 -33.98 4.63 -6.76
N TYR A 578 -34.38 5.20 -5.64
CA TYR A 578 -33.55 6.08 -4.85
C TYR A 578 -33.66 5.79 -3.36
N TYR A 579 -32.60 6.13 -2.64
CA TYR A 579 -32.59 6.24 -1.18
C TYR A 579 -32.13 7.65 -0.81
N PHE A 580 -32.92 8.36 -0.01
CA PHE A 580 -32.66 9.73 0.40
C PHE A 580 -32.63 9.81 1.92
N VAL A 581 -31.60 10.47 2.46
CA VAL A 581 -31.47 10.72 3.90
C VAL A 581 -31.19 12.19 4.16
N GLU A 582 -31.95 12.75 5.09
CA GLU A 582 -31.74 14.10 5.57
C GLU A 582 -30.53 14.18 6.51
N ALA A 583 -30.01 15.39 6.67
CA ALA A 583 -29.05 15.64 7.73
C ALA A 583 -29.72 15.55 9.11
N PRO A 584 -29.08 14.92 10.12
CA PRO A 584 -29.62 14.85 11.49
C PRO A 584 -29.80 16.21 12.16
N HIS A 585 -29.03 17.22 11.72
CA HIS A 585 -29.03 18.56 12.31
C HIS A 585 -29.18 19.62 11.22
N ASP A 586 -30.18 20.49 11.40
CA ASP A 586 -30.51 21.59 10.48
C ASP A 586 -30.58 21.18 8.99
N PRO A 587 -31.34 20.13 8.60
CA PRO A 587 -31.39 19.65 7.21
C PRO A 587 -31.79 20.76 6.23
N PHE A 588 -32.64 21.70 6.66
CA PHE A 588 -33.04 22.89 5.90
C PHE A 588 -31.94 23.94 5.70
N LYS A 589 -30.73 23.77 6.25
CA LYS A 589 -29.56 24.62 6.00
C LYS A 589 -28.46 23.87 5.23
N LYS A 590 -28.51 22.54 5.18
CA LYS A 590 -27.49 21.71 4.52
C LYS A 590 -27.76 21.58 3.02
N PRO A 591 -26.71 21.45 2.17
CA PRO A 591 -26.88 21.27 0.73
C PRO A 591 -27.57 19.93 0.39
N LEU A 592 -28.02 19.79 -0.85
CA LEU A 592 -28.44 18.51 -1.43
C LEU A 592 -27.27 17.95 -2.23
N VAL A 593 -26.90 16.71 -1.95
CA VAL A 593 -25.82 16.00 -2.64
C VAL A 593 -26.40 14.76 -3.30
N LEU A 594 -26.32 14.70 -4.63
CA LEU A 594 -26.57 13.48 -5.40
C LEU A 594 -25.30 12.61 -5.38
N TRP A 595 -25.45 11.33 -5.03
CA TRP A 595 -24.40 10.33 -5.11
C TRP A 595 -24.71 9.28 -6.19
N LEU A 596 -23.73 9.01 -7.06
CA LEU A 596 -23.76 7.99 -8.10
C LEU A 596 -22.53 7.07 -7.99
N ASN A 597 -22.71 5.77 -7.73
CA ASN A 597 -21.63 4.81 -7.97
C ASN A 597 -21.47 4.56 -9.49
N GLY A 598 -20.35 3.95 -9.86
CA GLY A 598 -19.99 3.67 -11.26
C GLY A 598 -20.42 2.28 -11.74
N GLY A 599 -19.45 1.44 -12.08
CA GLY A 599 -19.63 0.10 -12.62
C GLY A 599 -19.16 -0.06 -14.06
N PRO A 600 -19.88 0.43 -15.10
CA PRO A 600 -21.25 0.92 -15.09
C PRO A 600 -22.18 -0.19 -14.59
N GLY A 601 -23.16 0.16 -13.75
CA GLY A 601 -24.13 -0.81 -13.26
C GLY A 601 -23.97 -1.21 -11.80
N CYS A 602 -23.18 -0.47 -11.01
CA CYS A 602 -23.08 -0.67 -9.56
C CYS A 602 -24.12 0.15 -8.80
N SER A 603 -24.60 -0.39 -7.69
CA SER A 603 -25.68 0.23 -6.90
C SER A 603 -25.16 1.39 -6.06
N SER A 604 -25.75 2.57 -6.28
CA SER A 604 -25.55 3.73 -5.41
C SER A 604 -26.05 3.54 -3.98
N PHE A 605 -27.03 2.64 -3.79
CA PHE A 605 -27.59 2.36 -2.47
C PHE A 605 -26.78 1.29 -1.73
N GLY A 606 -26.43 0.18 -2.39
CA GLY A 606 -25.61 -0.88 -1.81
C GLY A 606 -24.19 -0.41 -1.52
N ALA A 607 -23.43 -0.12 -2.57
CA ALA A 607 -22.05 0.35 -2.43
C ALA A 607 -22.00 1.71 -1.73
N GLY A 608 -22.54 2.76 -2.35
CA GLY A 608 -22.48 4.11 -1.80
C GLY A 608 -23.07 4.25 -0.39
N ALA A 609 -24.36 3.97 -0.23
CA ALA A 609 -25.01 4.22 1.07
C ALA A 609 -24.63 3.17 2.13
N MET A 610 -24.77 1.88 1.82
CA MET A 610 -24.63 0.82 2.83
C MET A 610 -23.16 0.44 3.08
N LEU A 611 -22.30 0.35 2.06
CA LEU A 611 -20.87 0.04 2.25
C LEU A 611 -20.05 1.27 2.62
N GLU A 612 -20.19 2.37 1.89
CA GLU A 612 -19.24 3.49 2.00
C GLU A 612 -19.69 4.57 3.00
N LEU A 613 -20.60 5.45 2.60
CA LEU A 613 -20.73 6.80 3.19
C LEU A 613 -22.11 7.15 3.76
N GLY A 614 -23.10 6.28 3.58
CA GLY A 614 -24.42 6.46 4.17
C GLY A 614 -24.45 6.29 5.69
N PRO A 615 -25.61 6.48 6.32
CA PRO A 615 -25.74 6.47 7.79
C PRO A 615 -25.56 5.10 8.43
N PHE A 616 -25.73 4.01 7.68
CA PHE A 616 -25.70 2.65 8.20
C PHE A 616 -24.81 1.73 7.37
N SER A 617 -24.33 0.66 8.00
CA SER A 617 -23.82 -0.54 7.33
C SER A 617 -24.37 -1.78 8.05
N VAL A 618 -24.18 -2.94 7.42
CA VAL A 618 -24.69 -4.24 7.85
C VAL A 618 -23.58 -4.96 8.62
N ARG A 619 -23.93 -5.56 9.77
CA ARG A 619 -23.01 -6.42 10.52
C ARG A 619 -22.85 -7.78 9.85
N SER A 620 -21.81 -8.51 10.25
CA SER A 620 -21.51 -9.87 9.76
C SER A 620 -22.60 -10.92 9.99
N ASP A 621 -23.66 -10.61 10.73
CA ASP A 621 -24.85 -11.46 10.88
C ASP A 621 -25.86 -11.32 9.72
N ASN A 622 -25.58 -10.43 8.76
CA ASN A 622 -26.39 -10.10 7.58
C ASN A 622 -27.79 -9.54 7.91
N LYS A 623 -28.03 -9.14 9.17
CA LYS A 623 -29.36 -8.83 9.69
C LYS A 623 -29.40 -7.53 10.45
N THR A 624 -28.37 -7.20 11.21
CA THR A 624 -28.36 -6.02 12.07
C THR A 624 -27.61 -4.87 11.42
N LEU A 625 -28.14 -3.66 11.60
CA LEU A 625 -27.50 -2.43 11.15
C LEU A 625 -26.71 -1.78 12.28
N TYR A 626 -25.60 -1.14 11.93
CA TYR A 626 -24.89 -0.23 12.83
C TYR A 626 -24.75 1.15 12.19
N LYS A 627 -24.79 2.19 13.03
CA LYS A 627 -24.64 3.58 12.60
C LYS A 627 -23.16 3.89 12.32
N LYS A 628 -22.85 4.49 11.17
CA LYS A 628 -21.50 4.94 10.85
C LYS A 628 -21.19 6.27 11.52
N GLN A 629 -20.02 6.40 12.12
CA GLN A 629 -19.60 7.63 12.82
C GLN A 629 -19.32 8.79 11.85
N HIS A 630 -18.91 8.51 10.62
CA HIS A 630 -18.52 9.50 9.62
C HIS A 630 -19.44 9.52 8.40
N ALA A 631 -20.72 9.23 8.62
CA ALA A 631 -21.73 9.30 7.56
C ALA A 631 -21.80 10.70 6.94
N TRP A 632 -21.86 10.78 5.62
CA TRP A 632 -21.84 12.06 4.90
C TRP A 632 -23.13 12.86 5.10
N ASN A 633 -24.21 12.22 5.52
CA ASN A 633 -25.43 12.95 5.87
C ASN A 633 -25.26 13.83 7.12
N THR A 634 -24.15 13.75 7.85
CA THR A 634 -23.82 14.71 8.92
C THR A 634 -23.57 16.13 8.40
N VAL A 635 -23.17 16.29 7.13
CA VAL A 635 -22.85 17.60 6.53
C VAL A 635 -23.70 17.95 5.31
N ALA A 636 -24.50 17.02 4.78
CA ALA A 636 -25.36 17.21 3.61
C ALA A 636 -26.67 16.40 3.73
N ASN A 637 -27.67 16.74 2.91
CA ASN A 637 -28.77 15.82 2.62
C ASN A 637 -28.34 14.94 1.44
N MET A 638 -28.32 13.63 1.63
CA MET A 638 -27.71 12.69 0.68
C MET A 638 -28.79 11.94 -0.11
N LEU A 639 -28.73 12.03 -1.44
CA LEU A 639 -29.61 11.36 -2.38
C LEU A 639 -28.80 10.34 -3.19
N PHE A 640 -29.04 9.06 -2.96
CA PHE A 640 -28.44 7.94 -3.68
C PHE A 640 -29.39 7.46 -4.75
N VAL A 641 -28.94 7.36 -6.00
CA VAL A 641 -29.82 6.96 -7.12
C VAL A 641 -29.21 5.80 -7.87
N GLU A 642 -29.97 4.71 -8.00
CA GLU A 642 -29.52 3.53 -8.73
C GLU A 642 -29.73 3.75 -10.22
N VAL A 643 -28.63 4.03 -10.93
CA VAL A 643 -28.61 4.22 -12.38
C VAL A 643 -27.58 3.31 -13.04
N PRO A 644 -27.83 2.82 -14.26
CA PRO A 644 -29.07 2.97 -15.03
C PRO A 644 -30.16 1.96 -14.63
N ALA A 645 -31.27 1.89 -15.39
CA ALA A 645 -32.32 0.89 -15.14
C ALA A 645 -31.78 -0.54 -15.27
N GLY A 646 -32.10 -1.41 -14.30
CA GLY A 646 -31.51 -2.74 -14.13
C GLY A 646 -30.53 -2.84 -12.96
N VAL A 647 -30.01 -1.70 -12.50
CA VAL A 647 -29.15 -1.63 -11.31
C VAL A 647 -29.98 -1.71 -10.03
N GLY A 648 -29.58 -2.61 -9.13
CA GLY A 648 -30.23 -2.80 -7.85
C GLY A 648 -31.74 -3.02 -7.96
N TYR A 649 -32.54 -2.07 -7.52
CA TYR A 649 -33.99 -2.12 -7.61
C TYR A 649 -34.57 -1.30 -8.77
N SER A 650 -33.78 -0.50 -9.49
CA SER A 650 -34.21 0.24 -10.69
C SER A 650 -34.57 -0.72 -11.82
N TYR A 651 -35.63 -0.42 -12.58
CA TYR A 651 -36.16 -1.37 -13.58
C TYR A 651 -36.76 -0.69 -14.81
N SER A 652 -36.94 -1.48 -15.87
CA SER A 652 -37.77 -1.18 -17.03
C SER A 652 -38.70 -2.34 -17.39
N ASN A 653 -39.93 -2.02 -17.77
CA ASN A 653 -40.85 -3.01 -18.35
C ASN A 653 -40.54 -3.30 -19.83
N THR A 654 -39.59 -2.58 -20.41
CA THR A 654 -39.14 -2.75 -21.80
C THR A 654 -37.82 -3.50 -21.84
N THR A 655 -37.85 -4.75 -22.31
CA THR A 655 -36.68 -5.63 -22.38
C THR A 655 -35.49 -5.03 -23.14
N SER A 656 -35.73 -4.24 -24.20
CA SER A 656 -34.63 -3.62 -24.96
C SER A 656 -33.87 -2.54 -24.18
N ASP A 657 -34.43 -2.00 -23.10
CA ASP A 657 -33.71 -1.01 -22.28
C ASP A 657 -32.52 -1.60 -21.55
N TYR A 658 -32.52 -2.91 -21.28
CA TYR A 658 -31.39 -3.62 -20.66
C TYR A 658 -30.26 -3.93 -21.64
N TYR A 659 -30.52 -3.86 -22.95
CA TYR A 659 -29.53 -4.16 -24.00
C TYR A 659 -29.10 -2.92 -24.79
N ASN A 660 -29.93 -1.87 -24.81
CA ASN A 660 -29.66 -0.60 -25.49
C ASN A 660 -29.42 0.52 -24.47
N ILE A 661 -28.52 0.25 -23.54
CA ILE A 661 -28.13 1.13 -22.43
C ILE A 661 -26.77 1.76 -22.75
N GLY A 662 -26.50 2.95 -22.21
CA GLY A 662 -25.25 3.67 -22.43
C GLY A 662 -25.31 5.10 -21.89
N ASP A 663 -24.16 5.76 -21.79
CA ASP A 663 -23.97 7.02 -21.05
C ASP A 663 -25.03 8.07 -21.38
N LYS A 664 -25.26 8.35 -22.66
CA LYS A 664 -26.29 9.31 -23.07
C LYS A 664 -27.68 8.99 -22.51
N LYS A 665 -28.12 7.73 -22.57
CA LYS A 665 -29.45 7.33 -22.07
C LYS A 665 -29.49 7.41 -20.54
N THR A 666 -28.42 6.97 -19.88
CA THR A 666 -28.25 7.05 -18.43
C THR A 666 -28.31 8.51 -17.95
N THR A 667 -27.62 9.41 -18.65
CA THR A 667 -27.61 10.87 -18.40
C THR A 667 -28.99 11.49 -18.61
N ASP A 668 -29.68 11.16 -19.71
CA ASP A 668 -31.04 11.63 -20.00
C ASP A 668 -32.05 11.16 -18.92
N ASP A 669 -31.95 9.90 -18.50
CA ASP A 669 -32.79 9.32 -17.45
C ASP A 669 -32.47 9.93 -16.07
N ALA A 670 -31.19 10.11 -15.71
CA ALA A 670 -30.77 10.72 -14.45
C ALA A 670 -31.22 12.20 -14.35
N TYR A 671 -31.14 12.96 -15.44
CA TYR A 671 -31.68 14.31 -15.49
C TYR A 671 -33.20 14.32 -15.33
N THR A 672 -33.91 13.44 -16.04
CA THR A 672 -35.37 13.30 -15.91
C THR A 672 -35.79 12.90 -14.49
N PHE A 673 -35.04 11.98 -13.88
CA PHE A 673 -35.20 11.60 -12.48
C PHE A 673 -35.09 12.82 -11.58
N LEU A 674 -34.01 13.61 -11.70
CA LEU A 674 -33.77 14.75 -10.82
C LEU A 674 -34.89 15.79 -10.93
N ILE A 675 -35.34 16.10 -12.15
CA ILE A 675 -36.47 17.03 -12.38
C ILE A 675 -37.76 16.52 -11.72
N ASN A 676 -38.06 15.23 -11.86
CA ASN A 676 -39.28 14.65 -11.30
C ASN A 676 -39.18 14.45 -9.78
N TRP A 677 -37.98 14.16 -9.26
CA TRP A 677 -37.69 14.06 -7.84
C TRP A 677 -37.84 15.43 -7.15
N LEU A 678 -37.33 16.51 -7.75
CA LEU A 678 -37.49 17.88 -7.20
C LEU A 678 -38.96 18.34 -7.18
N LYS A 679 -39.82 17.84 -8.08
CA LYS A 679 -41.27 18.06 -7.98
C LYS A 679 -41.90 17.30 -6.81
N LYS A 680 -41.36 16.12 -6.48
CA LYS A 680 -41.80 15.31 -5.34
C LYS A 680 -41.27 15.85 -4.01
N PHE A 681 -40.12 16.53 -4.03
CA PHE A 681 -39.44 17.13 -2.88
C PHE A 681 -39.18 18.64 -3.12
N PRO A 682 -40.23 19.47 -3.25
CA PRO A 682 -40.11 20.88 -3.66
C PRO A 682 -39.28 21.74 -2.71
N GLU A 683 -39.15 21.37 -1.43
CA GLU A 683 -38.31 22.05 -0.43
C GLU A 683 -36.80 22.02 -0.75
N TYR A 684 -36.37 21.18 -1.69
CA TYR A 684 -34.99 21.11 -2.17
C TYR A 684 -34.76 21.82 -3.51
N GLN A 685 -35.79 22.35 -4.17
CA GLN A 685 -35.68 22.96 -5.50
C GLN A 685 -34.69 24.13 -5.56
N ASP A 686 -34.66 24.96 -4.53
CA ASP A 686 -33.75 26.13 -4.43
C ASP A 686 -32.45 25.83 -3.65
N ARG A 687 -32.21 24.56 -3.31
CA ARG A 687 -31.07 24.14 -2.50
C ARG A 687 -29.77 24.20 -3.28
N ASP A 688 -28.67 24.57 -2.63
CA ASP A 688 -27.33 24.35 -3.20
C ASP A 688 -27.16 22.86 -3.51
N PHE A 689 -26.91 22.55 -4.78
CA PHE A 689 -26.90 21.20 -5.30
C PHE A 689 -25.50 20.80 -5.74
N PHE A 690 -25.07 19.60 -5.37
CA PHE A 690 -23.80 19.03 -5.76
C PHE A 690 -24.02 17.62 -6.31
N ILE A 691 -23.17 17.22 -7.26
CA ILE A 691 -23.14 15.86 -7.78
C ILE A 691 -21.80 15.25 -7.42
N ILE A 692 -21.83 14.13 -6.72
CA ILE A 692 -20.64 13.38 -6.31
C ILE A 692 -20.81 11.92 -6.71
N GLY A 693 -19.72 11.21 -6.92
CA GLY A 693 -19.75 9.79 -7.21
C GLY A 693 -18.35 9.24 -7.39
N GLU A 694 -18.26 8.01 -7.87
CA GLU A 694 -16.98 7.31 -7.98
C GLU A 694 -16.86 6.37 -9.19
N SER A 695 -15.64 5.93 -9.49
CA SER A 695 -15.34 4.96 -10.56
C SER A 695 -15.84 5.47 -11.92
N TYR A 696 -16.63 4.67 -12.64
CA TYR A 696 -17.28 5.01 -13.91
C TYR A 696 -18.22 6.23 -13.82
N ALA A 697 -18.57 6.71 -12.61
CA ALA A 697 -19.22 8.01 -12.46
C ALA A 697 -18.35 9.17 -12.97
N GLY A 698 -17.06 8.94 -13.26
CA GLY A 698 -16.20 9.78 -14.09
C GLY A 698 -16.80 10.11 -15.47
N HIS A 699 -17.67 9.26 -16.01
CA HIS A 699 -18.47 9.54 -17.20
C HIS A 699 -19.83 10.17 -16.83
N TYR A 700 -20.54 9.59 -15.86
CA TYR A 700 -21.90 10.02 -15.50
C TYR A 700 -21.98 11.47 -15.01
N ILE A 701 -21.04 11.87 -14.15
CA ILE A 701 -21.10 13.15 -13.45
C ILE A 701 -20.82 14.32 -14.40
N PRO A 702 -19.74 14.32 -15.21
CA PRO A 702 -19.52 15.39 -16.17
C PRO A 702 -20.65 15.50 -17.20
N GLU A 703 -21.19 14.38 -17.68
CA GLU A 703 -22.31 14.41 -18.64
C GLU A 703 -23.57 15.03 -18.01
N LEU A 704 -23.97 14.57 -16.83
CA LEU A 704 -25.15 15.09 -16.12
C LEU A 704 -24.98 16.56 -15.75
N ALA A 705 -23.82 16.96 -15.25
CA ALA A 705 -23.52 18.35 -14.90
C ALA A 705 -23.60 19.26 -16.14
N ASN A 706 -23.04 18.84 -17.27
CA ASN A 706 -23.13 19.58 -18.53
C ASN A 706 -24.58 19.69 -19.04
N LEU A 707 -25.37 18.63 -18.90
CA LEU A 707 -26.79 18.65 -19.28
C LEU A 707 -27.59 19.61 -18.40
N ILE A 708 -27.34 19.64 -17.09
CA ILE A 708 -27.97 20.59 -16.15
C ILE A 708 -27.60 22.03 -16.50
N VAL A 709 -26.31 22.33 -16.67
CA VAL A 709 -25.84 23.68 -17.01
C VAL A 709 -26.44 24.16 -18.34
N SER A 710 -26.56 23.26 -19.32
CA SER A 710 -27.16 23.57 -20.61
C SER A 710 -28.66 23.86 -20.49
N ASN A 711 -29.40 23.03 -19.74
CA ASN A 711 -30.84 23.23 -19.52
C ASN A 711 -31.16 24.45 -18.65
N ASN A 712 -30.32 24.79 -17.67
CA ASN A 712 -30.49 26.00 -16.86
C ASN A 712 -30.43 27.30 -17.69
N ARG A 713 -29.87 27.25 -18.91
CA ARG A 713 -29.84 28.39 -19.85
C ARG A 713 -31.09 28.46 -20.74
N ALA A 714 -31.93 27.42 -20.76
CA ALA A 714 -33.15 27.39 -21.54
C ALA A 714 -34.27 28.23 -20.90
N ILE A 715 -35.20 28.73 -21.73
CA ILE A 715 -36.36 29.50 -21.25
C ILE A 715 -37.37 28.54 -20.61
N ASN A 716 -37.89 28.86 -19.42
CA ASN A 716 -38.88 28.08 -18.66
C ASN A 716 -38.40 26.68 -18.18
N SER A 717 -37.09 26.45 -18.03
CA SER A 717 -36.57 25.23 -17.41
C SER A 717 -36.62 25.31 -15.88
N THR A 718 -36.63 24.14 -15.23
CA THR A 718 -36.41 24.06 -13.78
C THR A 718 -34.94 24.36 -13.52
N ASN A 719 -34.65 25.48 -12.88
CA ASN A 719 -33.28 25.88 -12.60
C ASN A 719 -32.72 25.08 -11.41
N ILE A 720 -31.72 24.23 -11.68
CA ILE A 720 -31.03 23.46 -10.64
C ILE A 720 -29.80 24.24 -10.21
N LYS A 721 -29.69 24.59 -8.92
CA LYS A 721 -28.60 25.41 -8.38
C LYS A 721 -27.31 24.61 -8.17
N LEU A 722 -26.76 24.06 -9.26
CA LEU A 722 -25.51 23.30 -9.27
C LEU A 722 -24.33 24.17 -8.80
N LYS A 723 -23.65 23.75 -7.73
CA LYS A 723 -22.53 24.45 -7.10
C LYS A 723 -21.18 23.82 -7.35
N GLY A 724 -21.13 22.50 -7.54
CA GLY A 724 -19.89 21.79 -7.81
C GLY A 724 -20.12 20.32 -8.14
N VAL A 725 -19.06 19.71 -8.68
CA VAL A 725 -18.97 18.27 -8.89
C VAL A 725 -17.69 17.73 -8.26
N ALA A 726 -17.75 16.51 -7.72
CA ALA A 726 -16.57 15.80 -7.23
C ALA A 726 -16.66 14.33 -7.66
N ILE A 727 -15.52 13.69 -7.93
CA ILE A 727 -15.50 12.31 -8.41
C ILE A 727 -14.33 11.60 -7.72
N GLY A 728 -14.62 10.56 -6.94
CA GLY A 728 -13.62 9.69 -6.33
C GLY A 728 -13.13 8.67 -7.35
N ASN A 729 -11.81 8.44 -7.40
CA ASN A 729 -11.19 7.39 -8.22
C ASN A 729 -11.85 7.27 -9.60
N ALA A 730 -11.84 8.37 -10.35
CA ALA A 730 -12.66 8.54 -11.54
C ALA A 730 -12.06 7.83 -12.76
N ASP A 731 -12.89 7.08 -13.48
CA ASP A 731 -12.55 6.69 -14.86
C ASP A 731 -12.92 7.85 -15.78
N LEU A 732 -11.90 8.56 -16.26
CA LEU A 732 -12.07 9.71 -17.14
C LEU A 732 -11.72 9.38 -18.59
N HIS A 733 -11.04 8.25 -18.82
CA HIS A 733 -10.56 7.82 -20.13
C HIS A 733 -10.03 6.37 -20.06
N ASP A 734 -10.83 5.41 -20.53
CA ASP A 734 -10.59 3.96 -20.38
C ASP A 734 -9.17 3.52 -20.78
N ASN A 735 -8.70 3.92 -21.97
CA ASN A 735 -7.35 3.56 -22.44
C ASN A 735 -6.21 4.14 -21.58
N VAL A 736 -6.40 5.34 -21.04
CA VAL A 736 -5.43 5.98 -20.13
C VAL A 736 -5.47 5.28 -18.78
N THR A 737 -6.66 4.94 -18.29
CA THR A 737 -6.86 4.17 -17.06
C THR A 737 -6.19 2.81 -17.17
N LEU A 738 -6.42 2.05 -18.24
CA LEU A 738 -5.79 0.74 -18.46
C LEU A 738 -4.26 0.81 -18.49
N ARG A 739 -3.70 1.78 -19.20
CA ARG A 739 -2.25 2.02 -19.19
C ARG A 739 -1.75 2.32 -17.77
N ALA A 740 -2.46 3.21 -17.07
CA ALA A 740 -2.11 3.60 -15.72
C ALA A 740 -2.18 2.44 -14.73
N SER A 741 -3.06 1.46 -14.90
CA SER A 741 -3.13 0.27 -14.06
C SER A 741 -1.84 -0.56 -14.15
N PHE A 742 -1.30 -0.80 -15.35
CA PHE A 742 -0.02 -1.51 -15.50
C PHE A 742 1.17 -0.70 -14.99
N ASP A 743 1.17 0.61 -15.21
CA ASP A 743 2.17 1.51 -14.61
C ASP A 743 2.08 1.46 -13.08
N TYR A 744 0.87 1.40 -12.51
CA TYR A 744 0.63 1.31 -11.07
C TYR A 744 1.10 -0.03 -10.49
N TYR A 745 0.76 -1.17 -11.11
CA TYR A 745 1.25 -2.49 -10.68
C TYR A 745 2.78 -2.55 -10.68
N TRP A 746 3.42 -2.02 -11.72
CA TRP A 746 4.89 -2.00 -11.80
C TRP A 746 5.50 -1.09 -10.72
N ARG A 747 4.91 0.08 -10.48
CA ARG A 747 5.35 1.03 -9.45
C ARG A 747 5.25 0.49 -8.02
N HIS A 748 4.37 -0.47 -7.77
CA HIS A 748 4.20 -1.16 -6.49
C HIS A 748 4.90 -2.52 -6.48
N ALA A 749 5.80 -2.76 -7.43
CA ALA A 749 6.56 -4.01 -7.58
C ALA A 749 5.67 -5.26 -7.65
N MET A 750 4.47 -5.17 -8.23
CA MET A 750 3.58 -6.32 -8.42
C MET A 750 3.89 -7.08 -9.72
N ILE A 751 4.53 -6.42 -10.68
CA ILE A 751 4.95 -7.01 -11.95
C ILE A 751 6.41 -6.67 -12.24
N SER A 752 7.08 -7.55 -12.98
CA SER A 752 8.50 -7.44 -13.29
C SER A 752 8.81 -6.36 -14.33
N ASP A 753 10.04 -5.85 -14.29
CA ASP A 753 10.56 -4.96 -15.33
C ASP A 753 10.49 -5.57 -16.73
N ARG A 754 10.66 -6.89 -16.83
CA ARG A 754 10.59 -7.62 -18.09
C ARG A 754 9.21 -7.49 -18.71
N VAL A 755 8.17 -7.77 -17.92
CA VAL A 755 6.78 -7.71 -18.39
C VAL A 755 6.36 -6.28 -18.65
N TYR A 756 6.69 -5.36 -17.75
CA TYR A 756 6.40 -3.95 -17.94
C TYR A 756 7.03 -3.40 -19.24
N ARG A 757 8.32 -3.70 -19.51
CA ARG A 757 8.96 -3.30 -20.77
C ARG A 757 8.30 -3.93 -22.00
N ALA A 758 7.80 -5.17 -21.89
CA ALA A 758 7.06 -5.81 -22.98
C ALA A 758 5.73 -5.08 -23.26
N ILE A 759 5.00 -4.70 -22.21
CA ILE A 759 3.78 -3.87 -22.34
C ILE A 759 4.11 -2.55 -23.03
N GLN A 760 5.12 -1.82 -22.54
CA GLN A 760 5.52 -0.53 -23.13
C GLN A 760 5.97 -0.66 -24.61
N ALA A 761 6.56 -1.79 -24.99
CA ALA A 761 7.01 -2.04 -26.36
C ALA A 761 5.90 -2.50 -27.31
N SER A 762 4.90 -3.22 -26.81
CA SER A 762 3.90 -3.91 -27.63
C SER A 762 2.51 -3.28 -27.59
N CYS A 763 2.18 -2.48 -26.56
CA CYS A 763 0.84 -1.95 -26.32
C CYS A 763 0.73 -0.46 -26.68
N GLY A 764 -0.22 -0.15 -27.57
CA GLY A 764 -0.54 1.22 -27.97
C GLY A 764 -1.71 1.87 -27.21
N PHE A 765 -2.45 1.11 -26.40
CA PHE A 765 -3.63 1.57 -25.63
C PHE A 765 -4.60 2.41 -26.47
N ASN A 766 -5.07 1.85 -27.58
CA ASN A 766 -5.94 2.51 -28.56
C ASN A 766 -7.10 1.62 -29.02
N ASP A 767 -7.67 0.84 -28.09
CA ASP A 767 -8.76 -0.13 -28.30
C ASP A 767 -8.43 -1.31 -29.26
N THR A 768 -7.24 -1.35 -29.84
CA THR A 768 -6.77 -2.46 -30.69
C THR A 768 -5.48 -3.06 -30.15
N TYR A 769 -5.57 -4.28 -29.61
CA TYR A 769 -4.43 -4.96 -28.99
C TYR A 769 -3.90 -6.07 -29.87
N THR A 770 -2.60 -6.01 -30.18
CA THR A 770 -1.88 -7.11 -30.85
C THR A 770 -1.80 -8.33 -29.93
N ASN A 771 -1.55 -9.51 -30.50
CA ASN A 771 -1.32 -10.72 -29.69
C ASN A 771 -0.15 -10.53 -28.71
N ASP A 772 0.92 -9.83 -29.12
CA ASP A 772 2.06 -9.57 -28.25
C ASP A 772 1.68 -8.69 -27.07
N CYS A 773 0.88 -7.64 -27.29
CA CYS A 773 0.35 -6.82 -26.22
C CYS A 773 -0.56 -7.62 -25.28
N GLN A 774 -1.50 -8.39 -25.82
CA GLN A 774 -2.40 -9.24 -25.01
C GLN A 774 -1.61 -10.24 -24.17
N ASN A 775 -0.59 -10.89 -24.75
CA ASN A 775 0.28 -11.80 -24.01
C ASN A 775 1.05 -11.10 -22.89
N ALA A 776 1.55 -9.89 -23.13
CA ALA A 776 2.25 -9.10 -22.12
C ALA A 776 1.31 -8.66 -20.99
N MET A 777 0.10 -8.21 -21.32
CA MET A 777 -0.94 -7.86 -20.34
C MET A 777 -1.38 -9.07 -19.52
N ASN A 778 -1.62 -10.22 -20.16
CA ASN A 778 -1.99 -11.46 -19.47
C ASN A 778 -0.88 -11.90 -18.50
N LEU A 779 0.39 -11.83 -18.93
CA LEU A 779 1.51 -12.15 -18.06
C LEU A 779 1.65 -11.17 -16.89
N ALA A 780 1.30 -9.89 -17.07
CA ALA A 780 1.24 -8.94 -15.96
C ALA A 780 0.15 -9.31 -14.94
N ILE A 781 -1.03 -9.75 -15.40
CA ILE A 781 -2.09 -10.23 -14.51
C ILE A 781 -1.68 -11.51 -13.79
N GLU A 782 -0.99 -12.43 -14.47
CA GLU A 782 -0.41 -13.64 -13.85
C GLU A 782 0.66 -13.29 -12.80
N GLU A 783 1.55 -12.35 -13.11
CA GLU A 783 2.58 -11.88 -12.17
C GLU A 783 1.97 -11.14 -10.99
N LYS A 784 0.92 -10.31 -11.18
CA LYS A 784 0.19 -9.62 -10.12
C LYS A 784 -0.39 -10.61 -9.10
N GLY A 785 -0.88 -11.74 -9.59
CA GLY A 785 -1.55 -12.74 -8.76
C GLY A 785 -2.92 -12.29 -8.27
N ASN A 786 -3.46 -13.03 -7.30
CA ASN A 786 -4.79 -12.79 -6.75
C ASN A 786 -4.72 -11.72 -5.64
N VAL A 787 -4.57 -10.46 -6.04
CA VAL A 787 -4.65 -9.27 -5.18
C VAL A 787 -5.89 -8.46 -5.57
N ASP A 788 -6.59 -7.90 -4.58
CA ASP A 788 -7.72 -7.00 -4.80
C ASP A 788 -7.26 -5.70 -5.49
N ASP A 789 -7.83 -5.40 -6.64
CA ASP A 789 -7.49 -4.19 -7.39
C ASP A 789 -8.12 -2.93 -6.78
N TYR A 790 -9.17 -3.05 -5.95
CA TYR A 790 -9.74 -1.93 -5.21
C TYR A 790 -8.85 -1.45 -4.08
N ASN A 791 -8.09 -2.36 -3.47
CA ASN A 791 -7.10 -2.01 -2.50
C ASN A 791 -6.02 -3.09 -2.47
N ILE A 792 -4.86 -2.77 -3.06
CA ILE A 792 -3.75 -3.71 -3.17
C ILE A 792 -3.19 -4.17 -1.82
N TYR A 793 -3.60 -3.57 -0.72
CA TYR A 793 -3.20 -3.93 0.65
C TYR A 793 -4.35 -4.49 1.49
N ALA A 794 -5.58 -4.56 0.97
CA ALA A 794 -6.70 -5.17 1.68
C ALA A 794 -6.65 -6.71 1.60
N PRO A 795 -7.07 -7.41 2.67
CA PRO A 795 -7.26 -8.86 2.61
C PRO A 795 -8.40 -9.23 1.65
N GLN A 796 -8.45 -10.50 1.24
CA GLN A 796 -9.54 -11.02 0.43
C GLN A 796 -10.63 -11.69 1.27
N CYS A 797 -11.88 -11.63 0.79
CA CYS A 797 -12.95 -12.40 1.40
C CYS A 797 -12.91 -13.86 0.90
N HIS A 798 -12.43 -14.78 1.74
CA HIS A 798 -12.34 -16.22 1.40
C HIS A 798 -13.64 -16.99 1.69
N ASP A 799 -14.33 -16.68 2.79
CA ASP A 799 -15.59 -17.32 3.17
C ASP A 799 -16.52 -16.38 3.97
N ALA A 800 -17.50 -15.79 3.28
CA ALA A 800 -18.51 -14.95 3.90
C ALA A 800 -19.45 -15.69 4.87
N SER A 801 -19.43 -17.03 4.90
CA SER A 801 -20.23 -17.87 5.80
C SER A 801 -19.54 -18.16 7.15
N ASN A 802 -18.23 -17.90 7.24
CA ASN A 802 -17.45 -18.12 8.46
C ASN A 802 -16.54 -16.91 8.78
N PRO A 803 -17.14 -15.77 9.19
CA PRO A 803 -16.43 -14.49 9.36
C PRO A 803 -15.34 -14.50 10.44
N SER A 804 -15.27 -15.53 11.29
CA SER A 804 -14.27 -15.68 12.36
C SER A 804 -12.87 -16.07 11.88
N GLY A 805 -12.65 -16.32 10.58
CA GLY A 805 -11.34 -16.67 10.03
C GLY A 805 -10.46 -15.47 9.61
N SER A 806 -11.02 -14.27 9.49
CA SER A 806 -10.28 -13.05 9.12
C SER A 806 -9.96 -12.25 10.38
N SER A 807 -8.87 -12.61 11.07
CA SER A 807 -8.49 -11.95 12.33
C SER A 807 -7.84 -10.57 12.16
N ASP A 808 -7.54 -10.12 10.93
CA ASP A 808 -6.58 -9.02 10.72
C ASP A 808 -7.11 -7.79 9.94
N SER A 809 -8.42 -7.52 9.97
CA SER A 809 -9.01 -6.51 9.06
C SER A 809 -9.48 -5.20 9.71
N VAL A 810 -8.77 -4.68 10.72
CA VAL A 810 -9.19 -3.38 11.31
C VAL A 810 -8.63 -2.17 10.54
N LEU A 811 -7.52 -2.31 9.80
CA LEU A 811 -6.92 -1.21 9.02
C LEU A 811 -7.60 -0.98 7.66
N TYR A 812 -8.09 -2.05 7.02
CA TYR A 812 -8.64 -2.01 5.65
C TYR A 812 -10.15 -2.33 5.55
N GLY A 813 -10.84 -2.48 6.69
CA GLY A 813 -12.25 -2.86 6.74
C GLY A 813 -12.48 -4.37 6.54
N ASP A 814 -13.67 -4.87 6.88
CA ASP A 814 -14.02 -6.29 6.70
C ASP A 814 -14.20 -6.60 5.20
N PRO A 815 -13.35 -7.45 4.59
CA PRO A 815 -13.37 -7.69 3.15
C PRO A 815 -14.67 -8.36 2.68
N CYS A 816 -15.44 -8.96 3.59
CA CYS A 816 -16.70 -9.62 3.30
C CYS A 816 -17.93 -8.71 3.45
N THR A 817 -17.76 -7.43 3.80
CA THR A 817 -18.90 -6.49 4.05
C THR A 817 -19.89 -6.44 2.88
N ASN A 818 -19.42 -6.52 1.64
CA ASN A 818 -20.28 -6.53 0.45
C ASN A 818 -21.26 -7.72 0.45
N HIS A 819 -20.82 -8.90 0.89
CA HIS A 819 -21.70 -10.07 1.03
C HIS A 819 -22.80 -9.83 2.05
N TYR A 820 -22.49 -9.15 3.15
CA TYR A 820 -23.48 -8.86 4.18
C TYR A 820 -24.54 -7.89 3.68
N VAL A 821 -24.11 -6.83 2.99
CA VAL A 821 -25.02 -5.86 2.35
C VAL A 821 -25.89 -6.54 1.31
N SER A 822 -25.31 -7.36 0.44
CA SER A 822 -26.06 -8.08 -0.59
C SER A 822 -27.10 -9.03 0.00
N SER A 823 -26.73 -9.78 1.03
CA SER A 823 -27.66 -10.66 1.76
C SER A 823 -28.80 -9.88 2.40
N TYR A 824 -28.48 -8.76 3.07
CA TYR A 824 -29.44 -7.89 3.74
C TYR A 824 -30.43 -7.24 2.76
N LEU A 825 -29.96 -6.71 1.63
CA LEU A 825 -30.80 -6.07 0.60
C LEU A 825 -31.65 -7.08 -0.19
N ASN A 826 -31.28 -8.36 -0.20
CA ASN A 826 -32.13 -9.41 -0.75
C ASN A 826 -33.20 -9.92 0.23
N ASN A 827 -33.22 -9.45 1.48
CA ASN A 827 -34.26 -9.82 2.43
C ASN A 827 -35.62 -9.18 2.05
N PRO A 828 -36.71 -9.96 1.87
CA PRO A 828 -38.03 -9.44 1.51
C PRO A 828 -38.61 -8.44 2.52
N GLU A 829 -38.26 -8.53 3.80
CA GLU A 829 -38.70 -7.57 4.82
C GLU A 829 -37.99 -6.23 4.64
N VAL A 830 -36.71 -6.25 4.28
CA VAL A 830 -35.91 -5.05 3.98
C VAL A 830 -36.45 -4.37 2.72
N GLN A 831 -36.69 -5.14 1.65
CA GLN A 831 -37.29 -4.63 0.41
C GLN A 831 -38.65 -3.97 0.68
N ARG A 832 -39.50 -4.60 1.50
CA ARG A 832 -40.79 -4.01 1.88
C ARG A 832 -40.64 -2.71 2.67
N ALA A 833 -39.69 -2.64 3.59
CA ALA A 833 -39.44 -1.42 4.38
C ALA A 833 -38.93 -0.26 3.51
N LEU A 834 -38.20 -0.57 2.44
CA LEU A 834 -37.67 0.38 1.47
C LEU A 834 -38.64 0.71 0.33
N HIS A 835 -39.85 0.15 0.34
CA HIS A 835 -40.80 0.26 -0.78
C HIS A 835 -40.18 -0.20 -2.12
N ALA A 836 -39.25 -1.15 -2.05
CA ALA A 836 -38.48 -1.68 -3.17
C ALA A 836 -39.07 -3.00 -3.67
N ASN A 837 -38.73 -3.38 -4.91
CA ASN A 837 -39.16 -4.64 -5.55
C ASN A 837 -40.70 -4.81 -5.61
N ASN A 838 -41.44 -3.71 -5.71
CA ASN A 838 -42.92 -3.73 -5.71
C ASN A 838 -43.52 -4.40 -6.96
N THR A 839 -42.72 -4.62 -8.00
CA THR A 839 -43.13 -5.22 -9.28
C THR A 839 -42.82 -6.71 -9.36
N GLY A 840 -42.11 -7.29 -8.39
CA GLY A 840 -41.62 -8.67 -8.46
C GLY A 840 -40.54 -8.81 -9.53
N LEU A 841 -39.43 -8.09 -9.37
CA LEU A 841 -38.25 -8.17 -10.22
C LEU A 841 -37.83 -9.63 -10.40
N ASN A 842 -37.51 -10.00 -11.64
CA ASN A 842 -37.13 -11.37 -12.00
C ASN A 842 -35.64 -11.67 -11.76
N TYR A 843 -34.93 -10.76 -11.09
CA TYR A 843 -33.55 -10.88 -10.68
C TYR A 843 -33.40 -10.52 -9.21
N THR A 844 -32.33 -11.03 -8.59
CA THR A 844 -31.96 -10.68 -7.22
C THR A 844 -31.21 -9.36 -7.22
N TRP A 845 -31.31 -8.60 -6.12
CA TRP A 845 -30.47 -7.42 -5.96
C TRP A 845 -29.01 -7.87 -5.96
N MET A 846 -28.16 -7.16 -6.71
CA MET A 846 -26.73 -7.41 -6.75
C MET A 846 -26.00 -6.07 -6.69
N ASP A 847 -24.81 -6.09 -6.11
CA ASP A 847 -24.02 -4.88 -5.87
C ASP A 847 -23.58 -4.22 -7.18
N CYS A 848 -23.10 -5.02 -8.13
CA CYS A 848 -22.74 -4.59 -9.47
C CYS A 848 -23.30 -5.55 -10.52
N SER A 849 -23.95 -5.02 -11.55
CA SER A 849 -24.43 -5.79 -12.72
C SER A 849 -23.57 -5.62 -13.97
N GLY A 850 -22.50 -4.83 -13.91
CA GLY A 850 -21.54 -4.62 -15.01
C GLY A 850 -20.15 -5.16 -14.70
N ASP A 851 -19.37 -5.35 -15.76
CA ASP A 851 -18.01 -5.92 -15.75
C ASP A 851 -16.91 -4.90 -16.08
N MET A 852 -17.25 -3.62 -16.29
CA MET A 852 -16.27 -2.59 -16.68
C MET A 852 -15.76 -1.77 -15.50
N ASP A 853 -15.47 -2.42 -14.38
CA ASP A 853 -14.72 -1.75 -13.34
C ASP A 853 -13.27 -1.56 -13.80
N ALA A 854 -13.00 -0.36 -14.31
CA ALA A 854 -11.67 0.07 -14.68
C ALA A 854 -11.01 0.59 -13.41
N VAL A 855 -10.20 -0.23 -12.74
CA VAL A 855 -9.58 0.17 -11.46
C VAL A 855 -8.80 1.49 -11.61
N CYS A 856 -9.27 2.53 -10.92
CA CYS A 856 -8.86 3.91 -11.10
C CYS A 856 -7.80 4.32 -10.07
N SER A 857 -6.53 4.17 -10.45
CA SER A 857 -5.41 4.59 -9.61
C SER A 857 -5.22 6.11 -9.58
N VAL A 858 -4.49 6.60 -8.58
CA VAL A 858 -3.98 7.99 -8.55
C VAL A 858 -3.23 8.36 -9.84
N THR A 859 -2.52 7.38 -10.42
CA THR A 859 -1.79 7.51 -11.68
C THR A 859 -2.72 7.81 -12.86
N SER A 860 -3.89 7.15 -12.93
CA SER A 860 -4.84 7.40 -14.03
C SER A 860 -5.38 8.82 -13.99
N THR A 861 -5.74 9.29 -12.80
CA THR A 861 -6.22 10.67 -12.60
C THR A 861 -5.14 11.68 -12.95
N GLN A 862 -3.89 11.48 -12.52
CA GLN A 862 -2.78 12.35 -12.90
C GLN A 862 -2.58 12.41 -14.42
N TYR A 863 -2.68 11.29 -15.13
CA TYR A 863 -2.58 11.26 -16.60
C TYR A 863 -3.75 12.00 -17.27
N ALA A 864 -4.97 11.85 -16.76
CA ALA A 864 -6.12 12.60 -17.26
C ALA A 864 -5.94 14.12 -17.06
N LEU A 865 -5.44 14.54 -15.89
CA LEU A 865 -5.15 15.95 -15.60
C LEU A 865 -4.04 16.52 -16.48
N ASP A 866 -3.01 15.74 -16.77
CA ASP A 866 -1.95 16.09 -17.71
C ASP A 866 -2.51 16.37 -19.12
N ILE A 867 -3.49 15.57 -19.58
CA ILE A 867 -4.18 15.78 -20.87
C ILE A 867 -4.99 17.08 -20.87
N LEU A 868 -5.65 17.41 -19.75
CA LEU A 868 -6.40 18.66 -19.63
C LEU A 868 -5.50 19.90 -19.67
N GLY A 869 -4.23 19.79 -19.24
CA GLY A 869 -3.24 20.85 -19.35
C GLY A 869 -3.63 22.14 -18.60
N LEU A 870 -4.35 22.01 -17.48
CA LEU A 870 -4.79 23.15 -16.68
C LEU A 870 -3.61 23.79 -15.93
N PRO A 871 -3.58 25.13 -15.78
CA PRO A 871 -2.53 25.80 -15.01
C PRO A 871 -2.71 25.55 -13.52
N VAL A 872 -1.61 25.26 -12.83
CA VAL A 872 -1.54 25.15 -11.36
C VAL A 872 -1.67 26.55 -10.74
N GLU A 873 -2.62 26.72 -9.83
CA GLU A 873 -2.86 27.94 -9.05
C GLU A 873 -2.47 27.78 -7.57
N THR A 874 -2.48 26.55 -7.06
CA THR A 874 -1.95 26.20 -5.73
C THR A 874 -1.07 24.97 -5.87
N SER A 875 0.20 25.10 -5.47
CA SER A 875 1.18 24.02 -5.54
C SER A 875 0.77 22.80 -4.72
N TRP A 876 1.30 21.64 -5.12
CA TRP A 876 1.19 20.40 -4.37
C TRP A 876 1.63 20.59 -2.92
N ARG A 877 0.80 20.14 -1.98
CA ARG A 877 1.11 20.15 -0.55
C ARG A 877 0.37 19.04 0.19
N PRO A 878 0.84 18.63 1.37
CA PRO A 878 0.05 17.77 2.22
C PRO A 878 -1.19 18.51 2.75
N TRP A 879 -2.22 17.76 3.11
CA TRP A 879 -3.35 18.24 3.88
C TRP A 879 -3.61 17.33 5.07
N HIS A 880 -4.17 17.88 6.15
CA HIS A 880 -4.16 17.21 7.45
C HIS A 880 -5.55 16.97 8.06
N VAL A 881 -5.65 15.88 8.81
CA VAL A 881 -6.76 15.56 9.71
C VAL A 881 -6.15 15.03 11.00
N ASP A 882 -6.58 15.58 12.14
CA ASP A 882 -6.11 15.18 13.47
C ASP A 882 -4.57 15.24 13.63
N ASN A 883 -3.96 16.27 13.03
CA ASN A 883 -2.50 16.51 12.91
C ASN A 883 -1.71 15.48 12.08
N GLU A 884 -2.37 14.54 11.42
CA GLU A 884 -1.72 13.62 10.50
C GLU A 884 -1.93 14.03 9.05
N VAL A 885 -0.96 13.73 8.20
CA VAL A 885 -1.12 13.84 6.74
C VAL A 885 -2.25 12.91 6.32
N ALA A 886 -3.36 13.50 5.87
CA ALA A 886 -4.53 12.80 5.37
C ALA A 886 -4.43 12.51 3.87
N GLY A 887 -3.53 13.22 3.17
CA GLY A 887 -3.17 13.01 1.77
C GLY A 887 -2.53 14.28 1.21
N TYR A 888 -2.61 14.46 -0.10
CA TYR A 888 -1.98 15.60 -0.80
C TYR A 888 -2.99 16.31 -1.70
N VAL A 889 -2.80 17.59 -1.92
CA VAL A 889 -3.70 18.42 -2.73
C VAL A 889 -2.92 19.34 -3.65
N VAL A 890 -3.43 19.53 -4.87
CA VAL A 890 -3.01 20.53 -5.83
C VAL A 890 -4.24 21.24 -6.39
N GLY A 891 -4.15 22.57 -6.48
CA GLY A 891 -5.20 23.41 -7.04
C GLY A 891 -4.84 23.83 -8.46
N TYR A 892 -5.66 23.44 -9.43
CA TYR A 892 -5.64 23.94 -10.80
C TYR A 892 -6.72 25.01 -10.99
N ARG A 893 -6.63 25.77 -12.08
CA ARG A 893 -7.68 26.71 -12.46
C ARG A 893 -9.01 25.99 -12.67
N GLY A 894 -9.93 26.17 -11.73
CA GLY A 894 -11.28 25.61 -11.77
C GLY A 894 -11.38 24.12 -11.43
N LEU A 895 -10.29 23.48 -10.95
CA LEU A 895 -10.26 22.06 -10.58
C LEU A 895 -9.32 21.85 -9.39
N VAL A 896 -9.70 21.02 -8.44
CA VAL A 896 -8.82 20.58 -7.35
C VAL A 896 -8.63 19.08 -7.48
N PHE A 897 -7.39 18.63 -7.36
CA PHE A 897 -7.06 17.22 -7.24
C PHE A 897 -6.53 16.96 -5.84
N ALA A 898 -7.08 15.95 -5.17
CA ALA A 898 -6.66 15.54 -3.85
C ALA A 898 -6.52 14.01 -3.78
N THR A 899 -5.50 13.54 -3.08
CA THR A 899 -5.31 12.14 -2.70
C THR A 899 -5.75 11.94 -1.26
N VAL A 900 -6.11 10.70 -0.91
CA VAL A 900 -6.38 10.29 0.47
C VAL A 900 -5.43 9.16 0.83
N ARG A 901 -4.50 9.41 1.75
CA ARG A 901 -3.47 8.45 2.17
C ARG A 901 -4.12 7.21 2.79
N GLY A 902 -3.70 6.03 2.36
CA GLY A 902 -4.20 4.75 2.85
C GLY A 902 -5.62 4.38 2.39
N ALA A 903 -6.18 5.08 1.40
CA ALA A 903 -7.46 4.73 0.81
C ALA A 903 -7.29 3.88 -0.45
N GLY A 904 -8.18 2.91 -0.64
CA GLY A 904 -8.39 2.23 -1.92
C GLY A 904 -9.39 2.98 -2.83
N HIS A 905 -10.03 2.26 -3.74
CA HIS A 905 -11.00 2.76 -4.72
C HIS A 905 -12.22 3.41 -4.05
N MET A 906 -12.84 2.70 -3.10
CA MET A 906 -13.94 3.20 -2.27
C MET A 906 -13.40 4.06 -1.12
N VAL A 907 -12.98 5.29 -1.41
CA VAL A 907 -12.29 6.18 -0.45
C VAL A 907 -13.04 6.34 0.89
N PRO A 908 -14.37 6.56 0.92
CA PRO A 908 -15.10 6.70 2.18
C PRO A 908 -15.22 5.40 2.98
N TYR A 909 -15.08 4.23 2.35
CA TYR A 909 -15.04 2.95 3.04
C TYR A 909 -13.71 2.77 3.78
N TYR A 910 -12.58 2.98 3.09
CA TYR A 910 -11.25 2.75 3.65
C TYR A 910 -10.79 3.87 4.60
N GLN A 911 -11.15 5.13 4.32
CA GLN A 911 -10.69 6.29 5.09
C GLN A 911 -11.86 7.23 5.45
N PRO A 912 -12.87 6.75 6.22
CA PRO A 912 -14.15 7.45 6.42
C PRO A 912 -14.00 8.84 7.04
N ARG A 913 -13.10 9.00 8.02
CA ARG A 913 -12.83 10.28 8.68
C ARG A 913 -12.21 11.30 7.71
N ARG A 914 -11.20 10.88 6.95
CA ARG A 914 -10.48 11.72 5.97
C ARG A 914 -11.40 12.09 4.80
N ALA A 915 -12.19 11.13 4.31
CA ALA A 915 -13.18 11.35 3.26
C ALA A 915 -14.25 12.38 3.66
N LEU A 916 -14.77 12.33 4.90
CA LEU A 916 -15.74 13.31 5.40
C LEU A 916 -15.13 14.71 5.53
N ALA A 917 -13.87 14.82 5.93
CA ALA A 917 -13.16 16.10 5.99
C ALA A 917 -12.98 16.69 4.57
N LEU A 918 -12.58 15.87 3.60
CA LEU A 918 -12.46 16.27 2.20
C LEU A 918 -13.81 16.72 1.61
N LEU A 919 -14.90 15.99 1.88
CA LEU A 919 -16.25 16.40 1.49
C LEU A 919 -16.60 17.78 2.08
N SER A 920 -16.31 17.98 3.38
CA SER A 920 -16.65 19.23 4.06
C SER A 920 -15.95 20.42 3.41
N SER A 921 -14.65 20.29 3.09
CA SER A 921 -13.90 21.31 2.34
C SER A 921 -14.50 21.58 0.96
N PHE A 922 -14.87 20.52 0.22
CA PHE A 922 -15.51 20.65 -1.09
C PHE A 922 -16.84 21.41 -1.02
N LEU A 923 -17.73 21.06 -0.08
CA LEU A 923 -19.03 21.72 0.10
C LEU A 923 -18.89 23.20 0.50
N GLU A 924 -17.81 23.55 1.20
CA GLU A 924 -17.47 24.93 1.56
C GLU A 924 -16.76 25.70 0.44
N GLY A 925 -16.38 25.05 -0.66
CA GLY A 925 -15.61 25.65 -1.75
C GLY A 925 -14.18 26.03 -1.35
N LYS A 926 -13.56 25.24 -0.46
CA LYS A 926 -12.20 25.44 0.06
C LYS A 926 -11.30 24.26 -0.28
N LEU A 927 -9.99 24.51 -0.30
CA LEU A 927 -9.02 23.43 -0.27
C LEU A 927 -9.09 22.67 1.07
N PRO A 928 -8.68 21.40 1.11
CA PRO A 928 -8.51 20.65 2.35
C PRO A 928 -7.56 21.38 3.32
N PRO A 929 -7.73 21.18 4.64
CA PRO A 929 -6.95 21.87 5.67
C PRO A 929 -5.45 21.72 5.45
N GLU A 930 -4.70 22.79 5.70
CA GLU A 930 -3.23 22.75 5.70
C GLU A 930 -2.66 22.01 6.89
#